data_AF-A0A023PRK9-F1
#
_entry.id   AF-A0A023PRK9-F1
#
_cell.length_a   1.000
_cell.length_b   1.000
_cell.length_c   1.000
_cell.angle_alpha   90.00
_cell.angle_beta   90.00
_cell.angle_gamma   90.00
#
_symmetry.space_group_name_H-M   'P 1'
#
loop_
_entity.id
_entity.type
_entity.pdbx_description
1 polymer ?
#
loop_
_entity_poly.entity_id
_entity_poly.type
_entity_poly.pdbx_seq_one_letter_code
_entity_poly.pdbx_strand_id
1 'polypeptide(L)'
;MSSTGAHPHCQPCENLKHWIEIIVRDEHNQPFEGVSGVLIDAMKNKHPIELNASPILIENLAPGPVEIELDYDQWLKAAQDKSHPRNEETAKPVEEFSSSYSAHKSGPVVYQEITTGDLTKLPKEIVLPTNHQKGKAGTLKLFTDKTYILQVRAYKFITLRVGMFFDGTANNTYSAQWGKQQLENYYRKWKAKYDAECEINSKNGNGTKKEVPITALSNDCFTYPKKDNFILSLFKNDEGEMETVAGSASNELTNVQKLFDLYSQDKFFKEKNMFSHAEYITGIGTGNSTAIAPADESIVVGQGLGIGKYGVTAKVTTGIEALSKNMDKVATIVKDELGIKADGIEKLQLDVFGFSRGAAAARHFVNVVLDGEKGEFSTTFSKACQEAKFPLVYGFDWNESNELKANCEITFAGLFDTVASVVNIFSKNSPLGLDLNTHTDNGDVRLWIDPRRVRRAVHLTADPTIECRDNFSLNHLNSTDEEHFHEFVLPGAHSDIGGGYHSRLSFDNPDYLLPVLEKKLVKRVSRTFSERWDEEKTKQYVLNELEKYKVRDRLTGWKEEDYVIEPLDVRQEGKNDGGRVTGKLYIQRQVEGDLSRLYLRLMYGLAEFHGVPMSDENSEVWENKDMRHYNIEDYGSGFAKINQSVLELAKNGQYSELKQKLSTPELKRSFMALNLFHHSSGDDIGMSPLWDKKEHCYKRASYLCEEGK
;
A
#
# COMPACT_ATOMS: atom_id res chain seq x y z
N MET A 1 -47.33 -45.78 45.90
CA MET A 1 -46.53 -44.83 46.70
C MET A 1 -45.13 -45.42 46.84
N SER A 2 -44.12 -44.67 46.40
CA SER A 2 -42.66 -44.91 46.41
C SER A 2 -42.15 -46.32 46.05
N SER A 3 -41.62 -46.47 44.84
CA SER A 3 -40.97 -47.68 44.30
C SER A 3 -39.55 -47.93 44.85
N THR A 4 -39.12 -47.23 45.90
CA THR A 4 -37.74 -47.33 46.44
C THR A 4 -37.66 -47.69 47.93
N GLY A 5 -38.78 -47.93 48.62
CA GLY A 5 -38.74 -48.43 50.01
C GLY A 5 -38.13 -47.47 51.04
N ALA A 6 -37.98 -46.18 50.73
CA ALA A 6 -37.46 -45.20 51.68
C ALA A 6 -38.58 -44.63 52.58
N HIS A 7 -38.32 -44.61 53.90
CA HIS A 7 -39.18 -44.03 54.93
C HIS A 7 -39.36 -42.51 54.70
N PRO A 8 -40.55 -41.91 54.92
CA PRO A 8 -40.78 -40.47 54.76
C PRO A 8 -39.99 -39.56 55.74
N HIS A 9 -39.10 -40.15 56.55
CA HIS A 9 -38.19 -39.47 57.48
C HIS A 9 -36.70 -39.80 57.23
N CYS A 10 -36.35 -40.44 56.10
CA CYS A 10 -34.94 -40.52 55.69
C CYS A 10 -34.48 -39.15 55.18
N GLN A 11 -33.71 -38.42 56.00
CA GLN A 11 -32.78 -37.43 55.47
C GLN A 11 -31.70 -38.17 54.66
N PRO A 12 -31.25 -37.64 53.51
CA PRO A 12 -30.04 -38.16 52.87
C PRO A 12 -28.89 -38.01 53.88
N CYS A 13 -28.36 -39.13 54.38
CA CYS A 13 -27.13 -39.16 55.16
C CYS A 13 -25.95 -38.99 54.21
N GLU A 14 -25.88 -37.87 53.49
CA GLU A 14 -24.74 -37.58 52.63
C GLU A 14 -23.57 -37.20 53.54
N ASN A 15 -22.54 -38.05 53.55
CA ASN A 15 -21.36 -37.87 54.38
C ASN A 15 -20.53 -36.71 53.82
N LEU A 16 -20.84 -35.48 54.23
CA LEU A 16 -20.13 -34.25 53.85
C LEU A 16 -18.74 -34.16 54.53
N LYS A 17 -17.90 -35.18 54.32
CA LYS A 17 -16.53 -35.26 54.88
C LYS A 17 -15.46 -35.28 53.80
N HIS A 18 -15.86 -35.24 52.54
CA HIS A 18 -14.93 -35.30 51.42
C HIS A 18 -14.40 -33.90 51.12
N TRP A 19 -13.29 -33.86 50.38
CA TRP A 19 -12.57 -32.64 50.08
C TRP A 19 -12.02 -32.69 48.65
N ILE A 20 -11.61 -31.55 48.12
CA ILE A 20 -10.84 -31.50 46.88
C ILE A 20 -9.83 -30.35 46.97
N GLU A 21 -8.61 -30.59 46.50
CA GLU A 21 -7.56 -29.59 46.40
C GLU A 21 -7.19 -29.43 44.92
N ILE A 22 -7.15 -28.20 44.40
CA ILE A 22 -6.88 -27.94 42.98
C ILE A 22 -5.85 -26.82 42.85
N ILE A 23 -4.85 -27.05 42.02
CA ILE A 23 -3.80 -26.10 41.69
C ILE A 23 -3.76 -25.99 40.17
N VAL A 24 -3.90 -24.78 39.65
CA VAL A 24 -3.85 -24.48 38.21
C VAL A 24 -2.55 -23.74 37.93
N ARG A 25 -1.77 -24.24 36.96
CA ARG A 25 -0.44 -23.72 36.62
C ARG A 25 -0.28 -23.60 35.12
N ASP A 26 0.55 -22.65 34.68
CA ASP A 26 1.05 -22.62 33.29
C ASP A 26 2.14 -23.67 33.08
N GLU A 27 2.72 -23.71 31.87
CA GLU A 27 3.78 -24.67 31.52
C GLU A 27 5.13 -24.43 32.22
N HIS A 28 5.30 -23.29 32.88
CA HIS A 28 6.49 -22.89 33.67
C HIS A 28 6.25 -22.94 35.19
N ASN A 29 5.15 -23.59 35.61
CA ASN A 29 4.72 -23.71 37.00
C ASN A 29 4.39 -22.37 37.69
N GLN A 30 4.05 -21.33 36.93
CA GLN A 30 3.52 -20.09 37.48
C GLN A 30 2.01 -20.19 37.71
N PRO A 31 1.48 -19.56 38.77
CA PRO A 31 0.06 -19.52 39.03
C PRO A 31 -0.65 -18.51 38.11
N PHE A 32 -1.94 -18.73 37.89
CA PHE A 32 -2.84 -17.68 37.39
C PHE A 32 -3.45 -16.97 38.60
N GLU A 33 -3.50 -15.64 38.57
CA GLU A 33 -3.98 -14.83 39.70
C GLU A 33 -5.20 -13.98 39.30
N GLY A 34 -6.13 -13.79 40.24
CA GLY A 34 -7.27 -12.89 40.07
C GLY A 34 -8.37 -13.39 39.12
N VAL A 35 -8.41 -14.69 38.82
CA VAL A 35 -9.45 -15.29 37.96
C VAL A 35 -10.52 -15.92 38.82
N SER A 36 -11.71 -15.31 38.84
CA SER A 36 -12.86 -15.80 39.60
C SER A 36 -13.58 -16.94 38.88
N GLY A 37 -14.27 -17.77 39.65
CA GLY A 37 -15.10 -18.84 39.11
C GLY A 37 -15.94 -19.54 40.16
N VAL A 38 -16.50 -20.69 39.77
CA VAL A 38 -17.23 -21.57 40.67
C VAL A 38 -16.77 -23.01 40.52
N LEU A 39 -16.69 -23.70 41.65
CA LEU A 39 -16.58 -25.14 41.73
C LEU A 39 -17.97 -25.72 42.00
N ILE A 40 -18.40 -26.67 41.18
CA ILE A 40 -19.72 -27.31 41.25
C ILE A 40 -19.52 -28.73 41.76
N ASP A 41 -20.09 -29.03 42.93
CA ASP A 41 -19.99 -30.36 43.53
C ASP A 41 -20.98 -31.36 42.93
N ALA A 42 -20.92 -32.61 43.40
CA ALA A 42 -21.79 -33.69 42.93
C ALA A 42 -23.29 -33.43 43.17
N MET A 43 -23.62 -32.60 44.18
CA MET A 43 -24.98 -32.18 44.49
C MET A 43 -25.41 -30.92 43.72
N LYS A 44 -24.55 -30.39 42.84
CA LYS A 44 -24.73 -29.13 42.11
C LYS A 44 -24.73 -27.88 42.98
N ASN A 45 -24.19 -27.93 44.20
CA ASN A 45 -23.90 -26.72 44.95
C ASN A 45 -22.72 -26.00 44.31
N LYS A 46 -22.78 -24.67 44.29
CA LYS A 46 -21.74 -23.81 43.73
C LYS A 46 -20.93 -23.21 44.86
N HIS A 47 -19.62 -23.42 44.82
CA HIS A 47 -18.66 -22.85 45.75
C HIS A 47 -17.83 -21.81 45.00
N PRO A 48 -17.85 -20.53 45.41
CA PRO A 48 -17.00 -19.50 44.81
C PRO A 48 -15.52 -19.87 44.95
N ILE A 49 -14.77 -19.71 43.87
CA ILE A 49 -13.32 -19.94 43.84
C ILE A 49 -12.62 -18.79 43.12
N GLU A 50 -11.34 -18.65 43.38
CA GLU A 50 -10.47 -17.71 42.69
C GLU A 50 -9.12 -18.38 42.47
N LEU A 51 -8.58 -18.30 41.25
CA LEU A 51 -7.23 -18.76 40.97
C LEU A 51 -6.23 -17.78 41.59
N ASN A 52 -5.28 -18.32 42.36
CA ASN A 52 -4.22 -17.59 43.03
C ASN A 52 -2.98 -18.49 43.16
N ALA A 53 -1.89 -17.95 43.72
CA ALA A 53 -0.70 -18.73 44.05
C ALA A 53 -0.97 -19.89 45.04
N SER A 54 -1.97 -19.74 45.92
CA SER A 54 -2.40 -20.75 46.87
C SER A 54 -3.36 -21.78 46.25
N PRO A 55 -3.30 -23.06 46.68
CA PRO A 55 -4.25 -24.08 46.24
C PRO A 55 -5.71 -23.73 46.58
N ILE A 56 -6.62 -24.10 45.69
CA ILE A 56 -8.06 -24.08 45.97
C ILE A 56 -8.39 -25.33 46.78
N LEU A 57 -8.70 -25.15 48.06
CA LEU A 57 -9.12 -26.24 48.94
C LEU A 57 -10.58 -26.06 49.35
N ILE A 58 -11.42 -27.04 49.03
CA ILE A 58 -12.81 -27.08 49.49
C ILE A 58 -13.04 -28.36 50.28
N GLU A 59 -13.57 -28.20 51.49
CA GLU A 59 -13.90 -29.30 52.39
C GLU A 59 -15.41 -29.38 52.63
N ASN A 60 -15.83 -30.49 53.24
CA ASN A 60 -17.23 -30.79 53.54
C ASN A 60 -18.10 -31.02 52.28
N LEU A 61 -17.53 -31.68 51.28
CA LEU A 61 -18.21 -32.06 50.05
C LEU A 61 -18.85 -33.45 50.15
N ALA A 62 -19.90 -33.67 49.35
CA ALA A 62 -20.43 -35.00 49.08
C ALA A 62 -19.48 -35.79 48.16
N PRO A 63 -19.40 -37.12 48.27
CA PRO A 63 -18.53 -37.91 47.41
C PRO A 63 -19.02 -37.87 45.96
N GLY A 64 -18.13 -37.59 45.01
CA GLY A 64 -18.51 -37.66 43.59
C GLY A 64 -17.70 -36.76 42.66
N PRO A 65 -18.19 -36.56 41.42
CA PRO A 65 -17.54 -35.73 40.43
C PRO A 65 -17.65 -34.25 40.81
N VAL A 66 -16.64 -33.49 40.40
CA VAL A 66 -16.56 -32.03 40.56
C VAL A 66 -16.36 -31.39 39.19
N GLU A 67 -16.94 -30.21 38.99
CA GLU A 67 -16.73 -29.40 37.79
C GLU A 67 -16.17 -28.03 38.20
N ILE A 68 -15.31 -27.44 37.36
CA ILE A 68 -14.86 -26.05 37.49
C ILE A 68 -15.44 -25.26 36.33
N GLU A 69 -15.92 -24.05 36.62
CA GLU A 69 -16.35 -23.07 35.64
C GLU A 69 -15.83 -21.68 36.04
N LEU A 70 -14.74 -21.27 35.39
CA LEU A 70 -14.14 -19.94 35.52
C LEU A 70 -14.89 -18.91 34.69
N ASP A 71 -14.88 -17.66 35.15
CA ASP A 71 -15.35 -16.51 34.38
C ASP A 71 -14.57 -16.41 33.07
N TYR A 72 -15.26 -16.48 31.94
CA TYR A 72 -14.59 -16.62 30.65
C TYR A 72 -13.79 -15.38 30.27
N ASP A 73 -14.23 -14.16 30.62
CA ASP A 73 -13.55 -12.92 30.24
C ASP A 73 -12.23 -12.79 30.99
N GLN A 74 -12.27 -12.98 32.32
CA GLN A 74 -11.06 -12.98 33.15
C GLN A 74 -10.12 -14.13 32.75
N TRP A 75 -10.67 -15.32 32.52
CA TRP A 75 -9.88 -16.52 32.24
C TRP A 75 -9.17 -16.45 30.89
N LEU A 76 -9.85 -16.00 29.83
CA LEU A 76 -9.22 -15.90 28.52
C LEU A 76 -8.12 -14.84 28.49
N LYS A 77 -8.29 -13.71 29.19
CA LYS A 77 -7.25 -12.68 29.33
C LYS A 77 -6.03 -13.24 30.06
N ALA A 78 -6.22 -13.92 31.19
CA ALA A 78 -5.12 -14.50 31.96
C ALA A 78 -4.40 -15.63 31.19
N ALA A 79 -5.15 -16.55 30.58
CA ALA A 79 -4.57 -17.69 29.87
C ALA A 79 -3.83 -17.31 28.58
N GLN A 80 -4.17 -16.17 27.97
CA GLN A 80 -3.54 -15.66 26.74
C GLN A 80 -2.49 -14.56 27.02
N ASP A 81 -2.24 -14.22 28.28
CA ASP A 81 -1.24 -13.22 28.63
C ASP A 81 0.18 -13.69 28.29
N LYS A 82 0.99 -12.78 27.77
CA LYS A 82 2.40 -13.03 27.42
C LYS A 82 3.28 -13.42 28.62
N SER A 83 2.84 -13.16 29.85
CA SER A 83 3.52 -13.63 31.07
C SER A 83 3.44 -15.15 31.27
N HIS A 84 2.56 -15.84 30.54
CA HIS A 84 2.40 -17.30 30.57
C HIS A 84 2.82 -17.92 29.23
N PRO A 85 4.10 -17.79 28.82
CA PRO A 85 4.56 -18.26 27.53
C PRO A 85 4.59 -19.78 27.47
N ARG A 86 4.57 -20.30 26.25
CA ARG A 86 4.80 -21.72 26.00
C ARG A 86 6.17 -22.17 26.50
N ASN A 87 6.23 -23.33 27.12
CA ASN A 87 7.48 -23.99 27.43
C ASN A 87 7.98 -24.75 26.18
N GLU A 88 9.07 -24.26 25.59
CA GLU A 88 9.73 -24.90 24.44
C GLU A 88 10.92 -25.78 24.85
N GLU A 89 11.20 -25.89 26.15
CA GLU A 89 12.28 -26.71 26.70
C GLU A 89 11.85 -28.17 26.88
N THR A 90 12.82 -29.06 27.08
CA THR A 90 12.56 -30.47 27.38
C THR A 90 12.14 -30.70 28.84
N ALA A 91 12.46 -29.76 29.73
CA ALA A 91 12.09 -29.82 31.13
C ALA A 91 10.57 -29.68 31.30
N LYS A 92 10.02 -30.37 32.31
CA LYS A 92 8.58 -30.33 32.63
C LYS A 92 8.36 -29.88 34.07
N PRO A 93 8.46 -28.57 34.35
CA PRO A 93 8.46 -28.04 35.71
C PRO A 93 7.22 -28.44 36.53
N VAL A 94 6.04 -28.49 35.90
CA VAL A 94 4.80 -28.84 36.60
C VAL A 94 4.71 -30.33 36.92
N GLU A 95 5.21 -31.19 36.02
CA GLU A 95 5.25 -32.64 36.26
C GLU A 95 6.21 -32.96 37.42
N GLU A 96 7.38 -32.31 37.45
CA GLU A 96 8.35 -32.40 38.56
C GLU A 96 7.79 -31.85 39.88
N PHE A 97 7.13 -30.69 39.83
CA PHE A 97 6.42 -30.11 40.98
C PHE A 97 5.35 -31.07 41.50
N SER A 98 4.57 -31.69 40.61
CA SER A 98 3.50 -32.61 41.01
C SER A 98 4.02 -33.86 41.72
N SER A 99 5.19 -34.34 41.32
CA SER A 99 5.82 -35.53 41.91
C SER A 99 6.35 -35.28 43.33
N SER A 100 6.62 -34.02 43.68
CA SER A 100 7.15 -33.61 44.99
C SER A 100 6.11 -32.90 45.87
N TYR A 101 4.90 -32.66 45.37
CA TYR A 101 3.86 -31.94 46.09
C TYR A 101 3.28 -32.75 47.25
N SER A 102 3.15 -32.12 48.42
CA SER A 102 2.53 -32.72 49.59
C SER A 102 1.02 -32.47 49.60
N ALA A 103 0.25 -33.47 49.18
CA ALA A 103 -1.21 -33.40 49.12
C ALA A 103 -1.89 -33.12 50.47
N HIS A 104 -3.03 -32.43 50.42
CA HIS A 104 -3.93 -32.33 51.58
C HIS A 104 -4.31 -33.72 52.11
N LYS A 105 -4.29 -33.87 53.44
CA LYS A 105 -4.59 -35.13 54.15
C LYS A 105 -3.83 -36.37 53.62
N SER A 106 -2.66 -36.18 52.99
CA SER A 106 -1.87 -37.25 52.35
C SER A 106 -2.66 -38.05 51.29
N GLY A 107 -3.62 -37.39 50.63
CA GLY A 107 -4.38 -37.97 49.53
C GLY A 107 -3.57 -38.15 48.24
N PRO A 108 -4.14 -38.81 47.21
CA PRO A 108 -3.46 -38.97 45.92
C PRO A 108 -3.34 -37.63 45.17
N VAL A 109 -2.16 -37.38 44.59
CA VAL A 109 -1.91 -36.28 43.65
C VAL A 109 -2.16 -36.79 42.22
N VAL A 110 -2.92 -36.03 41.44
CA VAL A 110 -3.20 -36.30 40.03
C VAL A 110 -2.71 -35.11 39.21
N TYR A 111 -1.67 -35.35 38.41
CA TYR A 111 -1.22 -34.41 37.39
C TYR A 111 -2.04 -34.60 36.10
N GLN A 112 -2.48 -33.50 35.50
CA GLN A 112 -3.17 -33.53 34.22
C GLN A 112 -2.90 -32.28 33.38
N GLU A 113 -2.59 -32.49 32.10
CA GLU A 113 -2.59 -31.42 31.11
C GLU A 113 -4.03 -31.13 30.65
N ILE A 114 -4.36 -29.85 30.61
CA ILE A 114 -5.70 -29.35 30.26
C ILE A 114 -5.59 -28.19 29.27
N THR A 115 -6.72 -27.85 28.66
CA THR A 115 -6.84 -26.64 27.83
C THR A 115 -7.66 -25.57 28.53
N THR A 116 -7.53 -24.34 28.06
CA THR A 116 -8.34 -23.20 28.48
C THR A 116 -9.84 -23.51 28.40
N GLY A 117 -10.27 -24.22 27.34
CA GLY A 117 -11.67 -24.63 27.14
C GLY A 117 -12.18 -25.70 28.11
N ASP A 118 -11.30 -26.38 28.87
CA ASP A 118 -11.73 -27.35 29.89
C ASP A 118 -12.30 -26.68 31.15
N LEU A 119 -11.89 -25.44 31.43
CA LEU A 119 -12.20 -24.75 32.69
C LEU A 119 -13.28 -23.67 32.58
N THR A 120 -13.84 -23.42 31.40
CA THR A 120 -14.84 -22.35 31.24
C THR A 120 -15.96 -22.73 30.26
N LYS A 121 -17.11 -22.05 30.39
CA LYS A 121 -18.19 -22.10 29.40
C LYS A 121 -18.14 -20.84 28.55
N LEU A 122 -17.94 -21.04 27.25
CA LEU A 122 -17.82 -19.95 26.30
C LEU A 122 -19.18 -19.58 25.70
N PRO A 123 -19.43 -18.28 25.45
CA PRO A 123 -20.47 -17.82 24.53
C PRO A 123 -20.32 -18.46 23.14
N LYS A 124 -21.41 -18.53 22.37
CA LYS A 124 -21.41 -19.18 21.04
C LYS A 124 -20.51 -18.47 20.03
N GLU A 125 -20.32 -17.18 20.24
CA GLU A 125 -19.57 -16.26 19.39
C GLU A 125 -18.06 -16.41 19.59
N ILE A 126 -17.62 -16.98 20.72
CA ILE A 126 -16.21 -17.16 21.05
C ILE A 126 -15.77 -18.57 20.70
N VAL A 127 -14.90 -18.69 19.71
CA VAL A 127 -14.30 -19.96 19.29
C VAL A 127 -12.81 -19.95 19.59
N LEU A 128 -12.37 -20.86 20.46
CA LEU A 128 -10.94 -21.02 20.76
C LEU A 128 -10.20 -21.69 19.60
N PRO A 129 -8.90 -21.40 19.43
CA PRO A 129 -8.03 -22.16 18.53
C PRO A 129 -8.13 -23.66 18.81
N THR A 130 -8.02 -24.47 17.76
CA THR A 130 -8.29 -25.92 17.80
C THR A 130 -7.57 -26.66 18.93
N ASN A 131 -6.34 -26.25 19.29
CA ASN A 131 -5.53 -26.90 20.32
C ASN A 131 -5.92 -26.54 21.76
N HIS A 132 -6.78 -25.52 21.92
CA HIS A 132 -7.22 -24.95 23.19
C HIS A 132 -8.70 -25.19 23.49
N GLN A 133 -9.41 -25.84 22.56
CA GLN A 133 -10.79 -26.28 22.78
C GLN A 133 -10.84 -27.39 23.85
N LYS A 134 -12.02 -27.50 24.49
CA LYS A 134 -12.30 -28.51 25.51
C LYS A 134 -11.93 -29.92 25.04
N GLY A 135 -11.21 -30.67 25.86
CA GLY A 135 -10.86 -32.07 25.61
C GLY A 135 -9.63 -32.30 24.72
N LYS A 136 -8.96 -31.24 24.24
CA LYS A 136 -7.85 -31.34 23.26
C LYS A 136 -6.48 -31.60 23.88
N ALA A 137 -6.33 -31.47 25.19
CA ALA A 137 -5.16 -31.94 25.94
C ALA A 137 -5.43 -33.29 26.65
N GLY A 138 -6.69 -33.62 26.87
CA GLY A 138 -7.16 -34.82 27.56
C GLY A 138 -8.57 -34.58 28.07
N THR A 139 -9.23 -35.61 28.63
CA THR A 139 -10.55 -35.42 29.26
C THR A 139 -10.39 -35.05 30.73
N LEU A 140 -10.71 -33.81 31.10
CA LEU A 140 -10.71 -33.38 32.50
C LEU A 140 -11.81 -34.09 33.30
N LYS A 141 -11.41 -34.81 34.35
CA LYS A 141 -12.33 -35.49 35.29
C LYS A 141 -11.87 -35.30 36.72
N LEU A 142 -12.61 -34.47 37.45
CA LEU A 142 -12.32 -34.16 38.85
C LEU A 142 -13.26 -34.98 39.76
N PHE A 143 -12.71 -35.52 40.85
CA PHE A 143 -13.42 -36.28 41.86
C PHE A 143 -12.92 -35.87 43.25
N THR A 144 -13.80 -35.96 44.23
CA THR A 144 -13.43 -35.73 45.63
C THR A 144 -12.36 -36.71 46.15
N ASP A 145 -11.70 -36.34 47.24
CA ASP A 145 -10.62 -37.03 47.95
C ASP A 145 -9.30 -37.10 47.18
N LYS A 146 -9.01 -36.09 46.36
CA LYS A 146 -7.78 -36.00 45.56
C LYS A 146 -7.27 -34.57 45.49
N THR A 147 -5.96 -34.45 45.27
CA THR A 147 -5.29 -33.21 44.89
C THR A 147 -5.04 -33.25 43.38
N TYR A 148 -5.46 -32.20 42.68
CA TYR A 148 -5.25 -32.04 41.24
C TYR A 148 -4.26 -30.93 40.96
N ILE A 149 -3.24 -31.23 40.16
CA ILE A 149 -2.31 -30.25 39.60
C ILE A 149 -2.57 -30.20 38.10
N LEU A 150 -3.18 -29.11 37.66
CA LEU A 150 -3.66 -28.91 36.32
C LEU A 150 -2.71 -27.97 35.56
N GLN A 151 -1.97 -28.52 34.60
CA GLN A 151 -1.13 -27.72 33.70
C GLN A 151 -1.97 -27.24 32.52
N VAL A 152 -2.07 -25.93 32.35
CA VAL A 152 -2.79 -25.30 31.24
C VAL A 152 -1.85 -25.16 30.07
N ARG A 153 -2.27 -25.68 28.91
CA ARG A 153 -1.54 -25.51 27.65
C ARG A 153 -1.45 -24.02 27.30
N ALA A 154 -0.24 -23.53 27.09
CA ALA A 154 0.01 -22.14 26.76
C ALA A 154 -0.29 -21.84 25.29
N TYR A 155 -0.69 -20.60 25.01
CA TYR A 155 -0.93 -20.11 23.65
C TYR A 155 0.37 -19.74 22.96
N LYS A 156 0.38 -19.86 21.63
CA LYS A 156 1.45 -19.33 20.79
C LYS A 156 0.87 -18.43 19.70
N PHE A 157 0.83 -17.13 19.98
CA PHE A 157 0.44 -16.12 19.00
C PHE A 157 1.65 -15.63 18.20
N ILE A 158 1.40 -15.04 17.04
CA ILE A 158 2.41 -14.40 16.20
C ILE A 158 2.03 -12.96 15.87
N THR A 159 3.02 -12.19 15.43
CA THR A 159 2.75 -10.93 14.74
C THR A 159 2.48 -11.20 13.26
N LEU A 160 1.40 -10.65 12.71
CA LEU A 160 1.16 -10.59 11.27
C LEU A 160 1.56 -9.20 10.77
N ARG A 161 2.50 -9.11 9.82
CA ARG A 161 2.92 -7.86 9.19
C ARG A 161 2.50 -7.82 7.73
N VAL A 162 1.64 -6.88 7.35
CA VAL A 162 1.06 -6.81 6.01
C VAL A 162 1.50 -5.55 5.29
N GLY A 163 2.04 -5.72 4.08
CA GLY A 163 2.28 -4.63 3.15
C GLY A 163 1.05 -4.36 2.28
N MET A 164 0.53 -3.14 2.26
CA MET A 164 -0.62 -2.72 1.45
C MET A 164 -0.16 -1.72 0.40
N PHE A 165 -0.22 -2.08 -0.89
CA PHE A 165 0.36 -1.30 -1.98
C PHE A 165 -0.73 -0.78 -2.93
N PHE A 166 -0.95 0.53 -2.96
CA PHE A 166 -1.98 1.20 -3.77
C PHE A 166 -1.37 1.97 -4.95
N ASP A 167 -1.57 1.48 -6.17
CA ASP A 167 -0.93 2.07 -7.34
C ASP A 167 -1.58 3.37 -7.85
N GLY A 168 -0.85 4.11 -8.70
CA GLY A 168 -1.24 5.38 -9.30
C GLY A 168 -2.41 5.28 -10.26
N THR A 169 -2.98 6.42 -10.66
CA THR A 169 -4.17 6.41 -11.54
C THR A 169 -3.84 5.98 -12.95
N ALA A 170 -4.80 5.27 -13.58
CA ALA A 170 -4.62 4.72 -14.92
C ALA A 170 -3.36 3.86 -15.00
N ASN A 171 -2.99 3.25 -13.86
CA ASN A 171 -1.83 2.39 -13.76
C ASN A 171 -2.27 1.00 -13.35
N ASN A 172 -1.89 0.03 -14.18
CA ASN A 172 -2.18 -1.38 -13.97
C ASN A 172 -0.94 -2.14 -14.44
N THR A 173 -0.24 -2.73 -13.49
CA THR A 173 0.98 -3.51 -13.71
C THR A 173 0.85 -4.50 -14.87
N TYR A 174 -0.25 -5.23 -14.92
CA TYR A 174 -0.45 -6.30 -15.88
C TYR A 174 -0.73 -5.76 -17.29
N SER A 175 -1.44 -4.63 -17.39
CA SER A 175 -1.63 -3.88 -18.64
C SER A 175 -0.33 -3.24 -19.12
N ALA A 176 0.48 -2.66 -18.21
CA ALA A 176 1.81 -2.13 -18.51
C ALA A 176 2.77 -3.23 -19.02
N GLN A 177 2.76 -4.42 -18.39
CA GLN A 177 3.51 -5.59 -18.85
C GLN A 177 3.06 -6.04 -20.24
N TRP A 178 1.74 -6.09 -20.49
CA TRP A 178 1.20 -6.37 -21.82
C TRP A 178 1.67 -5.34 -22.85
N GLY A 179 1.61 -4.06 -22.50
CA GLY A 179 2.03 -2.94 -23.34
C GLY A 179 3.50 -2.99 -23.69
N LYS A 180 4.37 -3.29 -22.72
CA LYS A 180 5.79 -3.55 -22.94
C LYS A 180 6.01 -4.64 -23.98
N GLN A 181 5.32 -5.79 -23.86
CA GLN A 181 5.41 -6.87 -24.86
C GLN A 181 4.99 -6.40 -26.26
N GLN A 182 3.98 -5.54 -26.37
CA GLN A 182 3.58 -4.98 -27.68
C GLN A 182 4.63 -4.03 -28.24
N LEU A 183 5.27 -3.22 -27.40
CA LEU A 183 6.37 -2.34 -27.79
C LEU A 183 7.57 -3.14 -28.29
N GLU A 184 7.98 -4.19 -27.57
CA GLU A 184 9.08 -5.08 -27.98
C GLU A 184 8.79 -5.75 -29.33
N ASN A 185 7.57 -6.23 -29.53
CA ASN A 185 7.14 -6.80 -30.82
C ASN A 185 7.13 -5.76 -31.96
N TYR A 186 6.96 -4.47 -31.65
CA TYR A 186 6.93 -3.40 -32.64
C TYR A 186 8.33 -2.88 -33.03
N TYR A 187 9.37 -3.22 -32.25
CA TYR A 187 10.74 -2.70 -32.41
C TYR A 187 11.22 -2.71 -33.86
N ARG A 188 11.20 -3.85 -34.55
CA ARG A 188 11.74 -3.97 -35.93
C ARG A 188 11.03 -3.05 -36.92
N LYS A 189 9.71 -2.87 -36.75
CA LYS A 189 8.90 -2.02 -37.62
C LYS A 189 9.16 -0.54 -37.33
N TRP A 190 9.30 -0.17 -36.07
CA TRP A 190 9.69 1.18 -35.68
C TRP A 190 11.11 1.51 -36.16
N LYS A 191 12.07 0.62 -35.93
CA LYS A 191 13.49 0.79 -36.27
C LYS A 191 13.69 1.04 -37.76
N ALA A 192 13.00 0.31 -38.63
CA ALA A 192 13.04 0.54 -40.07
C ALA A 192 12.58 1.96 -40.48
N LYS A 193 11.54 2.50 -39.81
CA LYS A 193 11.09 3.88 -40.05
C LYS A 193 12.10 4.89 -39.54
N TYR A 194 12.60 4.68 -38.32
CA TYR A 194 13.59 5.55 -37.69
C TYR A 194 14.88 5.64 -38.52
N ASP A 195 15.41 4.51 -38.99
CA ASP A 195 16.64 4.49 -39.80
C ASP A 195 16.46 5.15 -41.16
N ALA A 196 15.28 4.98 -41.79
CA ALA A 196 14.96 5.67 -43.04
C ALA A 196 14.88 7.19 -42.84
N GLU A 197 14.24 7.64 -41.76
CA GLU A 197 14.17 9.06 -41.39
C GLU A 197 15.56 9.64 -41.10
N CYS A 198 16.41 8.89 -40.38
CA CYS A 198 17.79 9.31 -40.12
C CYS A 198 18.62 9.43 -41.40
N GLU A 199 18.40 8.54 -42.38
CA GLU A 199 19.07 8.63 -43.68
C GLU A 199 18.61 9.84 -44.49
N ILE A 200 17.31 10.15 -44.49
CA ILE A 200 16.76 11.34 -45.16
C ILE A 200 17.35 12.61 -44.55
N ASN A 201 17.30 12.72 -43.21
CA ASN A 201 17.84 13.89 -42.51
C ASN A 201 19.34 14.07 -42.72
N SER A 202 20.11 12.98 -42.71
CA SER A 202 21.54 13.04 -42.96
C SER A 202 21.87 13.52 -44.39
N LYS A 203 21.09 13.11 -45.40
CA LYS A 203 21.24 13.61 -46.78
C LYS A 203 20.87 15.09 -46.91
N ASN A 204 19.96 15.59 -46.06
CA ASN A 204 19.52 16.98 -46.06
C ASN A 204 20.43 17.91 -45.23
N GLY A 205 21.53 17.40 -44.66
CA GLY A 205 22.48 18.18 -43.87
C GLY A 205 22.08 18.36 -42.40
N ASN A 206 21.04 17.69 -41.91
CA ASN A 206 20.58 17.73 -40.52
C ASN A 206 21.37 16.74 -39.61
N GLY A 207 22.70 16.74 -39.73
CA GLY A 207 23.59 15.89 -38.92
C GLY A 207 24.02 14.56 -39.58
N THR A 208 24.78 13.76 -38.83
CA THR A 208 25.16 12.40 -39.25
C THR A 208 24.03 11.41 -38.95
N LYS A 209 24.03 10.21 -39.55
CA LYS A 209 23.02 9.15 -39.27
C LYS A 209 22.88 8.81 -37.77
N LYS A 210 23.85 9.14 -36.92
CA LYS A 210 23.83 8.90 -35.47
C LYS A 210 23.50 10.14 -34.63
N GLU A 211 23.39 11.31 -35.24
CA GLU A 211 23.29 12.62 -34.56
C GLU A 211 22.12 13.45 -35.08
N VAL A 212 21.13 12.82 -35.72
CA VAL A 212 19.91 13.53 -36.15
C VAL A 212 19.19 14.05 -34.91
N PRO A 213 18.96 15.38 -34.80
CA PRO A 213 18.23 15.94 -33.68
C PRO A 213 16.82 15.33 -33.57
N ILE A 214 16.35 15.05 -32.35
CA ILE A 214 15.00 14.49 -32.14
C ILE A 214 13.92 15.41 -32.73
N THR A 215 14.14 16.73 -32.67
CA THR A 215 13.28 17.76 -33.27
C THR A 215 13.20 17.73 -34.80
N ALA A 216 14.11 17.02 -35.47
CA ALA A 216 14.11 16.82 -36.92
C ALA A 216 13.40 15.51 -37.35
N LEU A 217 12.98 14.67 -36.39
CA LEU A 217 12.29 13.42 -36.69
C LEU A 217 10.84 13.68 -37.13
N SER A 218 10.37 12.87 -38.07
CA SER A 218 8.97 12.90 -38.51
C SER A 218 8.02 12.33 -37.44
N ASN A 219 6.75 12.73 -37.50
CA ASN A 219 5.69 12.28 -36.57
C ASN A 219 5.53 10.75 -36.53
N ASP A 220 5.90 10.05 -37.61
CA ASP A 220 5.86 8.59 -37.69
C ASP A 220 6.84 7.92 -36.72
N CYS A 221 7.93 8.60 -36.32
CA CYS A 221 8.92 8.10 -35.36
C CYS A 221 8.40 8.10 -33.92
N PHE A 222 7.37 8.90 -33.62
CA PHE A 222 6.74 9.00 -32.29
C PHE A 222 5.49 8.12 -32.16
N THR A 223 5.12 7.39 -33.21
CA THR A 223 3.85 6.67 -33.27
C THR A 223 3.96 5.27 -32.66
N TYR A 224 3.21 5.06 -31.57
CA TYR A 224 3.00 3.78 -30.92
C TYR A 224 2.31 2.75 -31.85
N PRO A 225 2.43 1.43 -31.59
CA PRO A 225 1.73 0.42 -32.36
C PRO A 225 0.21 0.68 -32.37
N LYS A 226 -0.43 0.59 -33.55
CA LYS A 226 -1.89 0.77 -33.75
C LYS A 226 -2.69 -0.38 -33.11
N LYS A 227 -2.75 -0.42 -31.78
CA LYS A 227 -3.66 -1.25 -30.97
C LYS A 227 -4.43 -0.31 -30.05
N ASP A 228 -5.75 -0.49 -29.97
CA ASP A 228 -6.71 0.45 -29.36
C ASP A 228 -6.58 0.67 -27.83
N ASN A 229 -5.47 0.29 -27.21
CA ASN A 229 -5.30 0.25 -25.75
C ASN A 229 -4.10 1.06 -25.24
N PHE A 230 -3.30 1.65 -26.13
CA PHE A 230 -2.22 2.57 -25.74
C PHE A 230 -2.71 4.01 -25.54
N ILE A 231 -3.69 4.40 -26.35
CA ILE A 231 -4.24 5.75 -26.40
C ILE A 231 -5.76 5.63 -26.35
N LEU A 232 -6.35 6.19 -25.30
CA LEU A 232 -7.79 6.22 -25.07
C LEU A 232 -8.37 7.47 -25.71
N SER A 233 -9.42 7.30 -26.52
CA SER A 233 -10.15 8.42 -27.14
C SER A 233 -11.24 8.94 -26.21
N LEU A 234 -11.35 10.27 -26.08
CA LEU A 234 -12.29 10.94 -25.18
C LEU A 234 -13.52 11.49 -25.93
N PHE A 235 -13.36 12.64 -26.58
CA PHE A 235 -14.41 13.32 -27.34
C PHE A 235 -13.77 14.23 -28.40
N LYS A 236 -14.54 14.63 -29.41
CA LYS A 236 -14.02 15.57 -30.42
C LYS A 236 -14.12 16.99 -29.88
N ASN A 237 -13.03 17.74 -29.94
CA ASN A 237 -13.02 19.16 -29.59
C ASN A 237 -13.73 20.01 -30.67
N ASP A 238 -13.88 21.31 -30.41
CA ASP A 238 -14.52 22.28 -31.32
C ASP A 238 -13.81 22.41 -32.68
N GLU A 239 -12.58 21.89 -32.81
CA GLU A 239 -11.78 21.85 -34.03
C GLU A 239 -11.94 20.52 -34.79
N GLY A 240 -12.81 19.62 -34.31
CA GLY A 240 -13.06 18.31 -34.89
C GLY A 240 -11.96 17.27 -34.64
N GLU A 241 -10.94 17.62 -33.84
CA GLU A 241 -9.85 16.72 -33.45
C GLU A 241 -10.27 15.84 -32.28
N MET A 242 -9.84 14.59 -32.28
CA MET A 242 -10.10 13.64 -31.20
C MET A 242 -9.19 13.97 -30.01
N GLU A 243 -9.75 14.37 -28.88
CA GLU A 243 -9.00 14.44 -27.62
C GLU A 243 -8.69 13.03 -27.15
N THR A 244 -7.45 12.80 -26.77
CA THR A 244 -6.96 11.48 -26.35
C THR A 244 -6.11 11.58 -25.10
N VAL A 245 -5.98 10.48 -24.38
CA VAL A 245 -5.03 10.34 -23.27
C VAL A 245 -4.33 8.99 -23.32
N ALA A 246 -3.17 8.90 -22.71
CA ALA A 246 -2.42 7.67 -22.56
C ALA A 246 -3.15 6.67 -21.62
N GLY A 247 -3.29 5.41 -22.02
CA GLY A 247 -3.82 4.33 -21.17
C GLY A 247 -2.72 3.60 -20.38
N SER A 248 -3.07 2.72 -19.43
CA SER A 248 -2.07 2.01 -18.60
C SER A 248 -1.07 1.19 -19.40
N ALA A 249 -1.47 0.66 -20.57
CA ALA A 249 -0.58 -0.10 -21.44
C ALA A 249 0.59 0.73 -22.00
N SER A 250 0.49 2.07 -21.96
CA SER A 250 1.58 2.94 -22.40
C SER A 250 2.65 3.17 -21.31
N ASN A 251 2.37 2.83 -20.05
CA ASN A 251 3.27 3.10 -18.92
C ASN A 251 4.31 1.99 -18.69
N GLU A 252 5.39 2.33 -17.99
CA GLU A 252 6.25 1.37 -17.27
C GLU A 252 5.66 1.03 -15.89
N LEU A 253 6.27 0.10 -15.16
CA LEU A 253 5.94 -0.19 -13.77
C LEU A 253 6.22 1.00 -12.85
N THR A 254 5.34 1.24 -11.89
CA THR A 254 5.54 2.25 -10.84
C THR A 254 6.48 1.77 -9.76
N ASN A 255 6.94 2.71 -8.93
CA ASN A 255 7.67 2.40 -7.72
C ASN A 255 6.83 1.64 -6.69
N VAL A 256 5.50 1.76 -6.73
CA VAL A 256 4.62 0.96 -5.85
C VAL A 256 4.69 -0.51 -6.20
N GLN A 257 4.57 -0.87 -7.48
CA GLN A 257 4.76 -2.26 -7.94
C GLN A 257 6.17 -2.76 -7.63
N LYS A 258 7.20 -1.95 -7.92
CA LYS A 258 8.59 -2.33 -7.67
C LYS A 258 8.86 -2.55 -6.17
N LEU A 259 8.26 -1.76 -5.28
CA LEU A 259 8.37 -1.99 -3.83
C LEU A 259 7.58 -3.23 -3.38
N PHE A 260 6.43 -3.51 -3.98
CA PHE A 260 5.68 -4.74 -3.72
C PHE A 260 6.51 -5.99 -4.07
N ASP A 261 7.18 -5.99 -5.21
CA ASP A 261 8.08 -7.07 -5.64
C ASP A 261 9.27 -7.26 -4.67
N LEU A 262 9.76 -6.16 -4.07
CA LEU A 262 10.87 -6.17 -3.11
C LEU A 262 10.46 -6.41 -1.65
N TYR A 263 9.16 -6.45 -1.37
CA TYR A 263 8.65 -6.79 -0.05
C TYR A 263 8.79 -8.30 0.17
N SER A 264 9.27 -8.74 1.33
CA SER A 264 9.36 -10.16 1.65
C SER A 264 7.94 -10.70 1.88
N GLN A 265 7.38 -11.37 0.88
CA GLN A 265 6.02 -11.91 0.93
C GLN A 265 6.04 -13.35 1.47
N ASP A 266 4.98 -13.71 2.21
CA ASP A 266 4.71 -15.07 2.69
C ASP A 266 5.87 -15.70 3.49
N LYS A 267 6.64 -14.88 4.22
CA LYS A 267 7.85 -15.28 4.95
C LYS A 267 7.71 -15.16 6.46
N PHE A 268 8.17 -16.17 7.19
CA PHE A 268 8.25 -16.15 8.65
C PHE A 268 9.64 -15.77 9.16
N PHE A 269 9.70 -14.74 10.00
CA PHE A 269 10.90 -14.26 10.67
C PHE A 269 10.91 -14.76 12.11
N LYS A 270 11.61 -15.90 12.33
CA LYS A 270 11.65 -16.60 13.62
C LYS A 270 12.06 -15.71 14.80
N GLU A 271 13.10 -14.90 14.62
CA GLU A 271 13.64 -14.02 15.66
C GLU A 271 12.64 -12.96 16.12
N LYS A 272 11.74 -12.53 15.22
CA LYS A 272 10.70 -11.54 15.50
C LYS A 272 9.34 -12.16 15.80
N ASN A 273 9.23 -13.49 15.75
CA ASN A 273 7.96 -14.23 15.80
C ASN A 273 6.88 -13.61 14.88
N MET A 274 7.30 -13.23 13.66
CA MET A 274 6.49 -12.41 12.75
C MET A 274 6.35 -13.09 11.39
N PHE A 275 5.12 -13.20 10.89
CA PHE A 275 4.83 -13.62 9.53
C PHE A 275 4.49 -12.40 8.66
N SER A 276 5.08 -12.34 7.48
CA SER A 276 4.90 -11.25 6.53
C SER A 276 4.02 -11.66 5.35
N HIS A 277 3.13 -10.77 4.94
CA HIS A 277 2.26 -10.93 3.77
C HIS A 277 2.13 -9.58 3.04
N ALA A 278 1.65 -9.57 1.80
CA ALA A 278 1.42 -8.33 1.08
C ALA A 278 0.24 -8.42 0.11
N GLU A 279 -0.41 -7.29 -0.09
CA GLU A 279 -1.48 -7.10 -1.05
C GLU A 279 -1.15 -5.96 -2.02
N TYR A 280 -1.36 -6.22 -3.31
CA TYR A 280 -1.21 -5.22 -4.36
C TYR A 280 -2.57 -4.84 -4.95
N ILE A 281 -2.85 -3.54 -4.93
CA ILE A 281 -4.09 -2.95 -5.42
C ILE A 281 -3.77 -2.12 -6.65
N THR A 282 -4.34 -2.50 -7.79
CA THR A 282 -4.17 -1.78 -9.07
C THR A 282 -4.71 -0.36 -8.98
N GLY A 283 -4.20 0.50 -9.86
CA GLY A 283 -4.46 1.92 -9.86
C GLY A 283 -5.92 2.34 -9.91
N ILE A 284 -6.19 3.50 -9.31
CA ILE A 284 -7.49 4.20 -9.45
C ILE A 284 -7.84 4.32 -10.94
N GLY A 285 -9.10 4.07 -11.27
CA GLY A 285 -9.61 4.12 -12.63
C GLY A 285 -9.16 3.01 -13.60
N THR A 286 -8.57 1.93 -13.07
CA THR A 286 -8.35 0.67 -13.80
C THR A 286 -9.08 -0.50 -13.14
N GLY A 287 -9.40 -1.52 -13.93
CA GLY A 287 -9.88 -2.80 -13.42
C GLY A 287 -8.93 -3.48 -12.42
N ASN A 288 -9.47 -4.41 -11.62
CA ASN A 288 -8.74 -5.20 -10.62
C ASN A 288 -8.18 -6.53 -11.18
N SER A 289 -8.22 -6.71 -12.51
CA SER A 289 -7.73 -7.94 -13.14
C SER A 289 -6.21 -8.04 -13.01
N THR A 290 -5.75 -9.25 -12.69
CA THR A 290 -4.33 -9.62 -12.64
C THR A 290 -3.85 -10.36 -13.89
N ALA A 291 -4.69 -10.45 -14.92
CA ALA A 291 -4.30 -11.01 -16.20
C ALA A 291 -3.43 -10.01 -16.99
N ILE A 292 -2.34 -10.50 -17.59
CA ILE A 292 -1.48 -9.71 -18.49
C ILE A 292 -2.23 -9.44 -19.80
N ALA A 293 -3.06 -8.41 -19.78
CA ALA A 293 -3.96 -8.00 -20.83
C ALA A 293 -4.25 -6.49 -20.68
N PRO A 294 -4.78 -5.83 -21.74
CA PRO A 294 -5.31 -4.48 -21.61
C PRO A 294 -6.28 -4.39 -20.43
N ALA A 295 -6.07 -3.40 -19.56
CA ALA A 295 -7.00 -3.16 -18.46
C ALA A 295 -8.35 -2.65 -18.98
N ASP A 296 -9.40 -2.95 -18.22
CA ASP A 296 -10.69 -2.27 -18.42
C ASP A 296 -10.54 -0.81 -17.98
N GLU A 297 -10.50 0.09 -18.98
CA GLU A 297 -10.29 1.52 -18.82
C GLU A 297 -11.39 2.28 -19.58
N SER A 298 -12.33 2.93 -18.87
CA SER A 298 -13.33 3.78 -19.51
C SER A 298 -13.41 5.15 -18.84
N ILE A 299 -12.80 6.15 -19.46
CA ILE A 299 -12.84 7.54 -18.98
C ILE A 299 -14.25 8.15 -19.16
N VAL A 300 -15.03 7.64 -20.12
CA VAL A 300 -16.36 8.15 -20.48
C VAL A 300 -17.47 7.64 -19.54
N VAL A 301 -17.27 6.52 -18.85
CA VAL A 301 -18.30 5.87 -17.99
C VAL A 301 -17.85 5.82 -16.53
N GLY A 302 -17.45 6.94 -15.93
CA GLY A 302 -17.10 7.02 -14.50
C GLY A 302 -15.86 6.21 -14.05
N GLN A 303 -15.35 5.26 -14.85
CA GLN A 303 -14.23 4.39 -14.50
C GLN A 303 -12.93 5.19 -14.45
N GLY A 304 -12.59 5.98 -15.48
CA GLY A 304 -11.35 6.78 -15.53
C GLY A 304 -11.36 8.10 -14.75
N LEU A 305 -12.49 8.44 -14.09
CA LEU A 305 -12.64 9.64 -13.26
C LEU A 305 -12.27 9.40 -11.80
N GLY A 306 -12.12 8.14 -11.39
CA GLY A 306 -11.94 7.76 -9.99
C GLY A 306 -13.22 7.91 -9.16
N ILE A 307 -14.40 7.76 -9.78
CA ILE A 307 -15.71 7.81 -9.13
C ILE A 307 -16.36 6.42 -9.19
N GLY A 308 -17.12 6.03 -8.15
CA GLY A 308 -17.83 4.75 -8.11
C GLY A 308 -16.88 3.56 -7.88
N LYS A 309 -17.10 2.44 -8.59
CA LYS A 309 -16.43 1.14 -8.35
C LYS A 309 -14.89 1.15 -8.46
N TYR A 310 -14.30 2.19 -9.07
CA TYR A 310 -12.84 2.31 -9.26
C TYR A 310 -12.27 3.59 -8.65
N GLY A 311 -13.01 4.24 -7.74
CA GLY A 311 -12.55 5.38 -6.96
C GLY A 311 -11.68 4.99 -5.77
N VAL A 312 -11.18 6.01 -5.06
CA VAL A 312 -10.27 5.85 -3.91
C VAL A 312 -10.86 4.95 -2.83
N THR A 313 -12.08 5.24 -2.37
CA THR A 313 -12.76 4.45 -1.32
C THR A 313 -13.01 3.01 -1.77
N ALA A 314 -13.47 2.80 -3.00
CA ALA A 314 -13.72 1.45 -3.54
C ALA A 314 -12.44 0.60 -3.66
N LYS A 315 -11.30 1.22 -3.97
CA LYS A 315 -10.00 0.54 -4.04
C LYS A 315 -9.47 0.19 -2.65
N VAL A 316 -9.75 1.03 -1.65
CA VAL A 316 -9.52 0.69 -0.25
C VAL A 316 -10.37 -0.51 0.17
N THR A 317 -11.69 -0.49 -0.05
CA THR A 317 -12.56 -1.65 0.23
C THR A 317 -12.07 -2.91 -0.50
N THR A 318 -11.68 -2.80 -1.77
CA THR A 318 -11.08 -3.93 -2.54
C THR A 318 -9.85 -4.50 -1.83
N GLY A 319 -8.96 -3.63 -1.32
CA GLY A 319 -7.77 -4.07 -0.58
C GLY A 319 -8.11 -4.77 0.73
N ILE A 320 -9.10 -4.28 1.47
CA ILE A 320 -9.60 -4.91 2.71
C ILE A 320 -10.17 -6.30 2.41
N GLU A 321 -10.99 -6.41 1.37
CA GLU A 321 -11.58 -7.68 0.93
C GLU A 321 -10.51 -8.67 0.45
N ALA A 322 -9.50 -8.20 -0.29
CA ALA A 322 -8.40 -9.04 -0.77
C ALA A 322 -7.61 -9.64 0.40
N LEU A 323 -7.16 -8.79 1.34
CA LEU A 323 -6.46 -9.23 2.55
C LEU A 323 -7.30 -10.23 3.36
N SER A 324 -8.56 -9.89 3.59
CA SER A 324 -9.48 -10.71 4.37
C SER A 324 -9.67 -12.08 3.70
N LYS A 325 -9.90 -12.12 2.38
CA LYS A 325 -10.03 -13.38 1.63
C LYS A 325 -8.76 -14.22 1.67
N ASN A 326 -7.59 -13.59 1.67
CA ASN A 326 -6.30 -14.27 1.71
C ASN A 326 -5.92 -14.79 3.10
N MET A 327 -6.72 -14.53 4.16
CA MET A 327 -6.44 -15.08 5.49
C MET A 327 -6.45 -16.61 5.54
N ASP A 328 -7.26 -17.29 4.72
CA ASP A 328 -7.21 -18.75 4.57
C ASP A 328 -5.84 -19.22 4.03
N LYS A 329 -5.33 -18.52 3.01
CA LYS A 329 -4.00 -18.78 2.44
C LYS A 329 -2.91 -18.52 3.49
N VAL A 330 -2.97 -17.38 4.19
CA VAL A 330 -2.02 -17.03 5.26
C VAL A 330 -1.99 -18.10 6.35
N ALA A 331 -3.16 -18.53 6.84
CA ALA A 331 -3.26 -19.56 7.86
C ALA A 331 -2.69 -20.91 7.39
N THR A 332 -2.94 -21.27 6.13
CA THR A 332 -2.40 -22.49 5.49
C THR A 332 -0.88 -22.44 5.39
N ILE A 333 -0.30 -21.34 4.90
CA ILE A 333 1.16 -21.20 4.79
C ILE A 333 1.81 -21.30 6.17
N VAL A 334 1.30 -20.56 7.15
CA VAL A 334 1.86 -20.54 8.50
C VAL A 334 1.84 -21.94 9.13
N LYS A 335 0.67 -22.61 9.10
CA LYS A 335 0.47 -23.86 9.84
C LYS A 335 0.96 -25.09 9.09
N ASP A 336 0.63 -25.18 7.81
CA ASP A 336 0.77 -26.43 7.05
C ASP A 336 2.07 -26.44 6.23
N GLU A 337 2.42 -25.33 5.57
CA GLU A 337 3.63 -25.26 4.73
C GLU A 337 4.89 -25.01 5.55
N LEU A 338 4.85 -24.05 6.47
CA LEU A 338 5.98 -23.70 7.33
C LEU A 338 6.02 -24.50 8.63
N GLY A 339 4.95 -25.23 8.96
CA GLY A 339 4.86 -26.07 10.17
C GLY A 339 4.91 -25.26 11.48
N ILE A 340 4.57 -23.97 11.43
CA ILE A 340 4.64 -23.10 12.61
C ILE A 340 3.45 -23.39 13.50
N LYS A 341 3.73 -23.77 14.74
CA LYS A 341 2.71 -23.97 15.78
C LYS A 341 2.19 -22.62 16.27
N ALA A 342 1.31 -22.00 15.50
CA ALA A 342 0.66 -20.74 15.84
C ALA A 342 -0.85 -20.94 16.07
N ASP A 343 -1.35 -20.39 17.17
CA ASP A 343 -2.75 -20.44 17.58
C ASP A 343 -3.55 -19.24 17.05
N GLY A 344 -2.90 -18.16 16.65
CA GLY A 344 -3.55 -16.95 16.11
C GLY A 344 -2.60 -15.76 15.99
N ILE A 345 -3.18 -14.55 15.96
CA ILE A 345 -2.46 -13.28 15.79
C ILE A 345 -2.60 -12.43 17.06
N GLU A 346 -1.47 -12.02 17.64
CA GLU A 346 -1.44 -11.07 18.78
C GLU A 346 -1.29 -9.62 18.33
N LYS A 347 -0.55 -9.40 17.25
CA LYS A 347 -0.24 -8.05 16.74
C LYS A 347 -0.37 -8.04 15.23
N LEU A 348 -1.04 -7.03 14.71
CA LEU A 348 -1.19 -6.70 13.30
C LEU A 348 -0.40 -5.42 13.02
N GLN A 349 0.64 -5.54 12.21
CA GLN A 349 1.45 -4.42 11.72
C GLN A 349 1.15 -4.17 10.25
N LEU A 350 0.97 -2.92 9.87
CA LEU A 350 0.65 -2.53 8.51
C LEU A 350 1.70 -1.57 7.97
N ASP A 351 2.29 -1.92 6.82
CA ASP A 351 3.12 -1.04 6.02
C ASP A 351 2.33 -0.63 4.78
N VAL A 352 2.06 0.65 4.58
CA VAL A 352 1.15 1.13 3.54
C VAL A 352 1.92 1.98 2.54
N PHE A 353 1.85 1.63 1.27
CA PHE A 353 2.50 2.37 0.19
C PHE A 353 1.48 2.86 -0.83
N GLY A 354 1.72 4.03 -1.40
CA GLY A 354 0.90 4.46 -2.53
C GLY A 354 1.47 5.61 -3.33
N PHE A 355 1.02 5.72 -4.59
CA PHE A 355 1.44 6.77 -5.52
C PHE A 355 0.23 7.57 -6.03
N SER A 356 0.33 8.89 -6.10
CA SER A 356 -0.71 9.76 -6.68
C SER A 356 -2.04 9.61 -5.94
N ARG A 357 -3.14 9.30 -6.65
CA ARG A 357 -4.42 8.91 -6.01
C ARG A 357 -4.34 7.57 -5.26
N GLY A 358 -3.39 6.71 -5.58
CA GLY A 358 -3.04 5.55 -4.75
C GLY A 358 -2.43 5.96 -3.41
N ALA A 359 -1.68 7.06 -3.34
CA ALA A 359 -1.23 7.63 -2.07
C ALA A 359 -2.41 8.21 -1.27
N ALA A 360 -3.39 8.83 -1.95
CA ALA A 360 -4.65 9.22 -1.30
C ALA A 360 -5.42 7.99 -0.76
N ALA A 361 -5.44 6.88 -1.50
CA ALA A 361 -6.01 5.60 -1.05
C ALA A 361 -5.24 5.01 0.13
N ALA A 362 -3.91 5.07 0.14
CA ALA A 362 -3.09 4.66 1.27
C ALA A 362 -3.42 5.45 2.54
N ARG A 363 -3.51 6.78 2.43
CA ARG A 363 -3.90 7.67 3.55
C ARG A 363 -5.33 7.39 4.02
N HIS A 364 -6.24 7.11 3.10
CA HIS A 364 -7.62 6.75 3.43
C HIS A 364 -7.71 5.38 4.10
N PHE A 365 -7.00 4.38 3.59
CA PHE A 365 -6.91 3.04 4.18
C PHE A 365 -6.38 3.10 5.61
N VAL A 366 -5.32 3.89 5.85
CA VAL A 366 -4.84 4.17 7.21
C VAL A 366 -6.01 4.65 8.07
N ASN A 367 -6.75 5.68 7.68
CA ASN A 367 -7.89 6.16 8.46
C ASN A 367 -8.98 5.09 8.68
N VAL A 368 -9.26 4.24 7.69
CA VAL A 368 -10.26 3.15 7.82
C VAL A 368 -9.80 2.07 8.82
N VAL A 369 -8.50 1.76 8.86
CA VAL A 369 -7.92 0.91 9.92
C VAL A 369 -8.06 1.59 11.28
N LEU A 370 -7.90 2.92 11.32
CA LEU A 370 -7.96 3.68 12.56
C LEU A 370 -9.38 3.89 13.13
N ASP A 371 -10.44 3.45 12.45
CA ASP A 371 -11.84 3.60 12.92
C ASP A 371 -12.19 2.73 14.15
N GLY A 372 -11.25 1.90 14.61
CA GLY A 372 -11.39 1.10 15.81
C GLY A 372 -12.24 -0.15 15.59
N GLU A 373 -12.65 -0.81 16.67
CA GLU A 373 -13.27 -2.15 16.63
C GLU A 373 -14.52 -2.26 15.76
N LYS A 374 -15.30 -1.18 15.60
CA LYS A 374 -16.53 -1.15 14.78
C LYS A 374 -16.30 -0.65 13.35
N GLY A 375 -15.06 -0.38 12.96
CA GLY A 375 -14.69 0.05 11.61
C GLY A 375 -14.89 -1.03 10.55
N GLU A 376 -14.92 -0.63 9.29
CA GLU A 376 -15.03 -1.54 8.15
C GLU A 376 -13.88 -2.56 8.15
N PHE A 377 -12.64 -2.09 8.38
CA PHE A 377 -11.46 -2.94 8.40
C PHE A 377 -11.51 -3.99 9.51
N SER A 378 -11.66 -3.56 10.76
CA SER A 378 -11.62 -4.44 11.93
C SER A 378 -12.70 -5.53 11.87
N THR A 379 -13.92 -5.18 11.47
CA THR A 379 -15.05 -6.10 11.39
C THR A 379 -14.86 -7.15 10.30
N THR A 380 -14.43 -6.72 9.10
CA THR A 380 -14.19 -7.61 7.96
C THR A 380 -12.99 -8.53 8.23
N PHE A 381 -11.88 -7.96 8.71
CA PHE A 381 -10.65 -8.70 8.98
C PHE A 381 -10.81 -9.70 10.12
N SER A 382 -11.42 -9.29 11.26
CA SER A 382 -11.63 -10.18 12.40
C SER A 382 -12.51 -11.38 12.03
N LYS A 383 -13.56 -11.16 11.23
CA LYS A 383 -14.41 -12.23 10.73
C LYS A 383 -13.63 -13.21 9.86
N ALA A 384 -12.83 -12.70 8.93
CA ALA A 384 -12.00 -13.54 8.08
C ALA A 384 -10.97 -14.37 8.87
N CYS A 385 -10.32 -13.78 9.88
CA CYS A 385 -9.43 -14.50 10.79
C CYS A 385 -10.14 -15.65 11.52
N GLN A 386 -11.39 -15.44 11.96
CA GLN A 386 -12.19 -16.48 12.60
C GLN A 386 -12.55 -17.61 11.63
N GLU A 387 -12.99 -17.27 10.41
CA GLU A 387 -13.34 -18.24 9.36
C GLU A 387 -12.13 -19.08 8.94
N ALA A 388 -10.94 -18.46 8.86
CA ALA A 388 -9.66 -19.11 8.61
C ALA A 388 -9.12 -19.93 9.79
N LYS A 389 -9.85 -19.98 10.93
CA LYS A 389 -9.42 -20.63 12.19
C LYS A 389 -8.05 -20.13 12.66
N PHE A 390 -7.77 -18.86 12.42
CA PHE A 390 -6.54 -18.19 12.82
C PHE A 390 -6.90 -16.85 13.48
N PRO A 391 -7.57 -16.89 14.65
CA PRO A 391 -8.21 -15.74 15.24
C PRO A 391 -7.20 -14.74 15.80
N LEU A 392 -7.69 -13.52 16.04
CA LEU A 392 -7.00 -12.54 16.87
C LEU A 392 -7.02 -12.98 18.35
N VAL A 393 -6.01 -12.55 19.12
CA VAL A 393 -5.98 -12.73 20.58
C VAL A 393 -7.26 -12.17 21.23
N TYR A 394 -7.71 -12.79 22.31
CA TYR A 394 -8.90 -12.33 23.02
C TYR A 394 -8.66 -10.93 23.62
N GLY A 395 -9.60 -10.01 23.38
CA GLY A 395 -9.48 -8.62 23.82
C GLY A 395 -8.54 -7.76 22.96
N PHE A 396 -8.28 -8.17 21.71
CA PHE A 396 -7.48 -7.40 20.74
C PHE A 396 -7.92 -5.92 20.68
N ASP A 397 -7.03 -5.01 21.06
CA ASP A 397 -7.32 -3.57 21.11
C ASP A 397 -6.90 -2.86 19.81
N TRP A 398 -7.91 -2.38 19.08
CA TRP A 398 -7.75 -1.62 17.84
C TRP A 398 -7.33 -0.16 18.05
N ASN A 399 -7.45 0.36 19.27
CA ASN A 399 -7.31 1.78 19.58
C ASN A 399 -6.09 2.11 20.45
N GLU A 400 -5.42 1.11 21.03
CA GLU A 400 -4.19 1.32 21.79
C GLU A 400 -3.13 1.99 20.93
N SER A 401 -2.60 3.10 21.44
CA SER A 401 -1.66 3.97 20.72
C SER A 401 -0.21 3.71 21.13
N ASN A 402 0.02 3.16 22.32
CA ASN A 402 1.36 2.83 22.81
C ASN A 402 1.96 1.66 22.01
N GLU A 403 3.11 1.88 21.38
CA GLU A 403 3.78 0.90 20.51
C GLU A 403 4.00 -0.49 21.13
N LEU A 404 4.35 -0.54 22.41
CA LEU A 404 4.65 -1.79 23.12
C LEU A 404 3.39 -2.57 23.51
N LYS A 405 2.22 -1.93 23.46
CA LYS A 405 0.92 -2.51 23.85
C LYS A 405 -0.04 -2.66 22.68
N ALA A 406 0.14 -1.90 21.61
CA ALA A 406 -0.77 -1.85 20.48
C ALA A 406 -0.87 -3.22 19.79
N ASN A 407 -2.10 -3.73 19.69
CA ASN A 407 -2.38 -4.92 18.89
C ASN A 407 -2.50 -4.58 17.40
N CYS A 408 -2.92 -3.36 17.03
CA CYS A 408 -2.94 -2.90 15.65
C CYS A 408 -2.11 -1.63 15.48
N GLU A 409 -1.25 -1.59 14.47
CA GLU A 409 -0.33 -0.49 14.24
C GLU A 409 -0.08 -0.24 12.76
N ILE A 410 -0.09 1.03 12.34
CA ILE A 410 0.50 1.45 11.08
C ILE A 410 1.98 1.74 11.34
N THR A 411 2.84 0.82 10.91
CA THR A 411 4.28 0.87 11.17
C THR A 411 4.97 1.84 10.22
N PHE A 412 4.58 1.84 8.94
CA PHE A 412 5.20 2.70 7.92
C PHE A 412 4.18 3.12 6.86
N ALA A 413 4.17 4.40 6.48
CA ALA A 413 3.43 4.92 5.34
C ALA A 413 4.39 5.52 4.30
N GLY A 414 4.60 4.85 3.17
CA GLY A 414 5.46 5.29 2.07
C GLY A 414 4.64 5.90 0.93
N LEU A 415 4.60 7.22 0.85
CA LEU A 415 3.76 7.96 -0.09
C LEU A 415 4.59 8.58 -1.22
N PHE A 416 4.08 8.52 -2.44
CA PHE A 416 4.63 9.22 -3.59
C PHE A 416 3.61 10.23 -4.13
N ASP A 417 3.98 11.50 -4.08
CA ASP A 417 3.32 12.67 -4.68
C ASP A 417 1.79 12.63 -4.63
N THR A 418 1.24 12.73 -3.42
CA THR A 418 -0.20 12.55 -3.15
C THR A 418 -1.05 13.59 -3.89
N VAL A 419 -1.98 13.11 -4.72
CA VAL A 419 -2.99 13.91 -5.41
C VAL A 419 -4.36 13.32 -5.08
N ALA A 420 -5.26 14.11 -4.49
CA ALA A 420 -6.57 13.64 -4.05
C ALA A 420 -7.74 14.05 -4.97
N SER A 421 -7.55 15.07 -5.82
CA SER A 421 -8.62 15.67 -6.62
C SER A 421 -9.34 14.65 -7.52
N VAL A 422 -10.67 14.63 -7.40
CA VAL A 422 -11.56 13.83 -8.22
C VAL A 422 -11.88 14.59 -9.50
N VAL A 423 -11.30 14.20 -10.63
CA VAL A 423 -11.60 14.82 -11.93
C VAL A 423 -13.09 14.61 -12.25
N ASN A 424 -13.92 15.64 -12.08
CA ASN A 424 -15.35 15.57 -12.35
C ASN A 424 -15.65 16.04 -13.79
N ILE A 425 -15.67 15.10 -14.73
CA ILE A 425 -16.00 15.37 -16.14
C ILE A 425 -17.51 15.65 -16.35
N PHE A 426 -18.34 15.70 -15.28
CA PHE A 426 -19.78 16.00 -15.35
C PHE A 426 -20.28 16.95 -14.23
N SER A 427 -20.03 18.25 -14.34
CA SER A 427 -20.70 19.31 -13.57
C SER A 427 -21.81 19.99 -14.38
N LYS A 428 -22.97 20.20 -13.74
CA LYS A 428 -24.19 20.80 -14.32
C LYS A 428 -24.06 22.28 -14.70
N ASN A 429 -22.93 22.94 -14.44
CA ASN A 429 -22.75 24.38 -14.63
C ASN A 429 -21.73 24.78 -15.71
N SER A 430 -21.19 23.82 -16.46
CA SER A 430 -20.34 24.07 -17.64
C SER A 430 -21.11 23.70 -18.91
N PRO A 431 -21.07 24.50 -20.00
CA PRO A 431 -21.79 24.19 -21.26
C PRO A 431 -21.42 22.83 -21.87
N LEU A 432 -20.27 22.27 -21.47
CA LEU A 432 -19.71 20.97 -21.88
C LEU A 432 -19.74 19.91 -20.76
N GLY A 433 -20.31 20.21 -19.57
CA GLY A 433 -20.27 19.31 -18.43
C GLY A 433 -18.91 19.18 -17.74
N LEU A 434 -17.83 19.81 -18.21
CA LEU A 434 -16.49 19.63 -17.64
C LEU A 434 -16.26 20.58 -16.45
N ASP A 435 -16.06 20.05 -15.24
CA ASP A 435 -15.51 20.77 -14.10
C ASP A 435 -14.29 20.02 -13.54
N LEU A 436 -13.13 20.41 -14.06
CA LEU A 436 -11.84 19.89 -13.62
C LEU A 436 -11.36 20.57 -12.32
N ASN A 437 -12.10 21.55 -11.78
CA ASN A 437 -11.69 22.39 -10.67
C ASN A 437 -12.19 21.89 -9.30
N THR A 438 -12.19 20.58 -9.06
CA THR A 438 -12.53 20.01 -7.75
C THR A 438 -11.34 20.07 -6.79
N HIS A 439 -10.77 21.26 -6.59
CA HIS A 439 -9.64 21.46 -5.68
C HIS A 439 -10.04 21.35 -4.19
N THR A 440 -11.30 21.07 -3.88
CA THR A 440 -11.84 21.10 -2.50
C THR A 440 -12.87 20.03 -2.17
N ASP A 441 -13.25 19.16 -3.10
CA ASP A 441 -14.23 18.09 -2.85
C ASP A 441 -13.60 16.72 -3.09
N ASN A 442 -12.89 16.23 -2.06
CA ASN A 442 -12.30 14.89 -2.04
C ASN A 442 -13.35 13.79 -1.81
N GLY A 443 -14.65 14.12 -1.78
CA GLY A 443 -15.69 13.20 -1.30
C GLY A 443 -15.40 12.71 0.13
N ASP A 444 -15.71 11.44 0.40
CA ASP A 444 -15.47 10.78 1.70
C ASP A 444 -13.98 10.40 1.95
N VAL A 445 -13.04 10.86 1.11
CA VAL A 445 -11.62 10.50 1.21
C VAL A 445 -10.91 11.30 2.30
N ARG A 446 -10.67 10.64 3.43
CA ARG A 446 -9.85 11.14 4.54
C ARG A 446 -8.35 11.05 4.26
N LEU A 447 -7.66 12.19 4.30
CA LEU A 447 -6.22 12.28 4.00
C LEU A 447 -5.36 12.55 5.24
N TRP A 448 -5.89 13.19 6.27
CA TRP A 448 -5.11 13.46 7.48
C TRP A 448 -4.72 12.15 8.19
N ILE A 449 -3.46 12.00 8.60
CA ILE A 449 -2.97 10.80 9.28
C ILE A 449 -2.72 11.14 10.76
N ASP A 450 -3.24 10.34 11.69
CA ASP A 450 -3.02 10.54 13.13
C ASP A 450 -1.58 10.18 13.54
N PRO A 451 -0.72 11.16 13.89
CA PRO A 451 0.67 10.90 14.27
C PRO A 451 0.80 10.11 15.58
N ARG A 452 -0.26 10.02 16.40
CA ARG A 452 -0.24 9.19 17.63
C ARG A 452 -0.34 7.70 17.34
N ARG A 453 -0.91 7.34 16.18
CA ARG A 453 -1.25 5.96 15.81
C ARG A 453 -0.53 5.45 14.56
N VAL A 454 0.23 6.33 13.90
CA VAL A 454 1.12 5.98 12.78
C VAL A 454 2.55 6.25 13.18
N ARG A 455 3.38 5.19 13.20
CA ARG A 455 4.76 5.29 13.69
C ARG A 455 5.67 6.09 12.76
N ARG A 456 5.45 5.95 11.45
CA ARG A 456 6.30 6.58 10.45
C ARG A 456 5.53 6.89 9.18
N ALA A 457 5.77 8.07 8.62
CA ALA A 457 5.31 8.42 7.28
C ALA A 457 6.42 9.13 6.51
N VAL A 458 6.69 8.69 5.28
CA VAL A 458 7.64 9.30 4.37
C VAL A 458 6.91 9.64 3.08
N HIS A 459 6.97 10.90 2.65
CA HIS A 459 6.34 11.37 1.43
C HIS A 459 7.34 11.99 0.50
N LEU A 460 7.46 11.40 -0.70
CA LEU A 460 8.31 11.89 -1.76
C LEU A 460 7.46 12.72 -2.71
N THR A 461 7.74 14.01 -2.84
CA THR A 461 6.93 14.96 -3.62
C THR A 461 7.72 15.52 -4.78
N ALA A 462 7.04 15.79 -5.89
CA ALA A 462 7.63 16.42 -7.07
C ALA A 462 7.94 17.91 -6.80
N ASP A 463 9.00 18.41 -7.43
CA ASP A 463 9.34 19.83 -7.42
C ASP A 463 8.17 20.61 -8.04
N PRO A 464 7.59 21.59 -7.32
CA PRO A 464 6.36 22.25 -7.75
C PRO A 464 6.53 23.13 -8.98
N THR A 465 7.77 23.41 -9.41
CA THR A 465 8.08 24.16 -10.64
C THR A 465 8.26 23.24 -11.85
N ILE A 466 8.45 21.93 -11.62
CA ILE A 466 8.53 20.91 -12.68
C ILE A 466 7.17 20.23 -12.85
N GLU A 467 6.60 19.70 -11.77
CA GLU A 467 5.19 19.32 -11.74
C GLU A 467 4.36 20.58 -11.50
N CYS A 468 3.83 21.16 -12.57
CA CYS A 468 3.09 22.41 -12.52
C CYS A 468 1.66 22.29 -13.05
N ARG A 469 1.13 21.08 -13.27
CA ARG A 469 -0.23 20.90 -13.78
C ARG A 469 -1.26 21.31 -12.74
N ASP A 470 -2.30 22.01 -13.19
CA ASP A 470 -3.37 22.52 -12.33
C ASP A 470 -4.11 21.40 -11.57
N ASN A 471 -4.45 20.33 -12.29
CA ASN A 471 -5.19 19.18 -11.75
C ASN A 471 -4.33 18.19 -10.94
N PHE A 472 -3.04 18.46 -10.75
CA PHE A 472 -2.11 17.64 -9.97
C PHE A 472 -1.71 18.38 -8.69
N SER A 473 -2.72 18.91 -8.00
CA SER A 473 -2.54 19.64 -6.76
C SER A 473 -1.99 18.70 -5.67
N LEU A 474 -0.88 19.09 -5.06
CA LEU A 474 -0.24 18.30 -4.00
C LEU A 474 -1.05 18.35 -2.71
N ASN A 475 -1.20 17.21 -2.04
CA ASN A 475 -1.70 17.13 -0.67
C ASN A 475 -0.55 16.80 0.26
N HIS A 476 -0.09 17.79 1.02
CA HIS A 476 1.02 17.65 1.95
C HIS A 476 0.70 16.70 3.11
N LEU A 477 1.74 16.20 3.76
CA LEU A 477 1.59 15.58 5.06
C LEU A 477 1.18 16.60 6.14
N ASN A 478 0.38 16.15 7.10
CA ASN A 478 -0.22 17.01 8.13
C ASN A 478 0.70 17.37 9.29
N SER A 479 1.74 16.59 9.56
CA SER A 479 2.83 16.92 10.48
C SER A 479 4.16 16.68 9.78
N THR A 480 5.15 17.50 10.07
CA THR A 480 6.55 17.29 9.69
C THR A 480 7.46 17.54 10.88
N ASP A 481 7.19 16.86 12.00
CA ASP A 481 8.26 16.63 12.97
C ASP A 481 9.16 15.55 12.35
N GLU A 482 10.44 15.88 12.11
CA GLU A 482 11.38 15.00 11.40
C GLU A 482 11.60 13.64 12.11
N GLU A 483 11.00 13.44 13.29
CA GLU A 483 11.03 12.23 14.10
C GLU A 483 10.00 11.18 13.68
N HIS A 484 8.79 11.53 13.22
CA HIS A 484 7.80 10.56 12.76
C HIS A 484 7.45 10.76 11.28
N PHE A 485 7.22 11.99 10.86
CA PHE A 485 6.66 12.29 9.54
C PHE A 485 7.65 13.14 8.73
N HIS A 486 8.06 12.65 7.57
CA HIS A 486 9.05 13.33 6.74
C HIS A 486 8.56 13.51 5.31
N GLU A 487 8.75 14.70 4.76
CA GLU A 487 8.40 15.02 3.37
C GLU A 487 9.63 15.55 2.62
N PHE A 488 9.95 14.91 1.50
CA PHE A 488 11.01 15.33 0.59
C PHE A 488 10.40 16.05 -0.61
N VAL A 489 10.93 17.22 -0.96
CA VAL A 489 10.67 17.88 -2.25
C VAL A 489 11.82 17.53 -3.18
N LEU A 490 11.52 16.81 -4.25
CA LEU A 490 12.50 16.15 -5.10
C LEU A 490 12.43 16.65 -6.54
N PRO A 491 13.58 16.83 -7.23
CA PRO A 491 13.58 17.27 -8.62
C PRO A 491 12.88 16.26 -9.54
N GLY A 492 12.01 16.74 -10.44
CA GLY A 492 11.28 15.90 -11.40
C GLY A 492 9.78 16.15 -11.36
N ALA A 493 9.06 15.62 -12.34
CA ALA A 493 7.61 15.66 -12.43
C ALA A 493 6.94 14.51 -11.64
N HIS A 494 5.60 14.49 -11.60
CA HIS A 494 4.81 13.51 -10.83
C HIS A 494 5.25 12.04 -11.00
N SER A 495 5.33 11.55 -12.24
CA SER A 495 5.72 10.17 -12.54
C SER A 495 7.25 9.98 -12.61
N ASP A 496 8.03 11.06 -12.58
CA ASP A 496 9.47 10.93 -12.28
C ASP A 496 9.68 10.55 -10.82
N ILE A 497 8.75 10.90 -9.91
CA ILE A 497 8.77 10.50 -8.49
C ILE A 497 8.19 9.10 -8.29
N GLY A 498 6.96 8.88 -8.77
CA GLY A 498 6.22 7.64 -8.55
C GLY A 498 6.53 6.50 -9.51
N GLY A 499 7.24 6.78 -10.62
CA GLY A 499 7.46 5.83 -11.71
C GLY A 499 6.31 5.79 -12.71
N GLY A 500 6.51 5.05 -13.81
CA GLY A 500 5.56 4.94 -14.92
C GLY A 500 6.11 5.41 -16.27
N TYR A 501 7.22 6.15 -16.29
CA TYR A 501 7.95 6.46 -17.52
C TYR A 501 8.92 5.33 -17.88
N HIS A 502 9.04 5.05 -19.18
CA HIS A 502 9.94 4.02 -19.67
C HIS A 502 11.40 4.47 -19.60
N SER A 503 12.26 3.48 -19.45
CA SER A 503 13.70 3.60 -19.64
C SER A 503 14.14 2.65 -20.73
N ARG A 504 15.17 3.02 -21.51
CA ARG A 504 15.73 2.11 -22.51
C ARG A 504 16.29 0.83 -21.89
N LEU A 505 16.75 0.88 -20.64
CA LEU A 505 17.25 -0.29 -19.93
C LEU A 505 16.17 -1.37 -19.74
N SER A 506 14.89 -1.01 -19.79
CA SER A 506 13.79 -1.97 -19.65
C SER A 506 13.58 -2.84 -20.88
N PHE A 507 14.20 -2.54 -22.04
CA PHE A 507 14.00 -3.22 -23.31
C PHE A 507 15.22 -4.04 -23.74
N ASP A 508 15.01 -5.09 -24.54
CA ASP A 508 16.09 -5.94 -25.07
C ASP A 508 17.04 -5.22 -26.04
N ASN A 509 16.56 -4.17 -26.68
CA ASN A 509 17.28 -3.47 -27.74
C ASN A 509 17.67 -2.05 -27.24
N PRO A 510 18.95 -1.80 -26.89
CA PRO A 510 19.38 -0.51 -26.33
C PRO A 510 19.21 0.69 -27.26
N ASP A 511 19.06 0.45 -28.57
CA ASP A 511 18.81 1.46 -29.58
C ASP A 511 17.31 1.70 -29.84
N TYR A 512 16.43 1.09 -29.05
CA TYR A 512 15.00 1.31 -29.15
C TYR A 512 14.58 2.60 -28.44
N LEU A 513 14.47 3.69 -29.20
CA LEU A 513 14.18 5.01 -28.63
C LEU A 513 12.69 5.30 -28.45
N LEU A 514 11.77 4.65 -29.20
CA LEU A 514 10.33 4.97 -29.14
C LEU A 514 9.78 5.16 -27.72
N PRO A 515 10.03 4.26 -26.75
CA PRO A 515 9.43 4.38 -25.42
C PRO A 515 9.94 5.60 -24.63
N VAL A 516 11.08 6.16 -25.01
CA VAL A 516 11.75 7.31 -24.35
C VAL A 516 11.73 8.58 -25.23
N LEU A 517 11.07 8.53 -26.39
CA LEU A 517 10.85 9.72 -27.21
C LEU A 517 9.63 10.49 -26.69
N GLU A 518 9.89 11.62 -26.07
CA GLU A 518 8.86 12.55 -25.63
C GLU A 518 8.49 13.48 -26.78
N LYS A 519 7.22 13.46 -27.21
CA LYS A 519 6.61 14.50 -28.03
C LYS A 519 5.37 15.02 -27.29
N LYS A 520 5.51 16.17 -26.64
CA LYS A 520 4.45 16.75 -25.81
C LYS A 520 3.96 18.07 -26.38
N LEU A 521 2.63 18.18 -26.59
CA LEU A 521 1.99 19.43 -27.01
C LEU A 521 1.96 20.38 -25.81
N VAL A 522 2.82 21.39 -25.82
CA VAL A 522 2.92 22.34 -24.71
C VAL A 522 2.03 23.57 -24.91
N LYS A 523 1.76 23.94 -26.18
CA LYS A 523 0.82 25.02 -26.46
C LYS A 523 0.14 24.90 -27.82
N ARG A 524 -1.17 25.14 -27.85
CA ARG A 524 -1.99 25.38 -29.04
C ARG A 524 -2.52 26.82 -29.00
N VAL A 525 -2.48 27.49 -30.15
CA VAL A 525 -3.09 28.81 -30.32
C VAL A 525 -3.89 28.79 -31.61
N SER A 526 -5.19 29.07 -31.49
CA SER A 526 -6.11 29.14 -32.62
C SER A 526 -6.73 30.53 -32.70
N ARG A 527 -6.78 31.11 -33.90
CA ARG A 527 -7.40 32.42 -34.14
C ARG A 527 -8.10 32.46 -35.49
N THR A 528 -9.29 33.05 -35.51
CA THR A 528 -10.08 33.24 -36.73
C THR A 528 -9.74 34.55 -37.44
N PHE A 529 -9.91 34.57 -38.75
CA PHE A 529 -9.79 35.75 -39.62
C PHE A 529 -11.00 35.83 -40.56
N SER A 530 -11.42 37.04 -40.90
CA SER A 530 -12.62 37.27 -41.72
C SER A 530 -12.33 37.43 -43.21
N GLU A 531 -11.14 37.91 -43.56
CA GLU A 531 -10.74 38.21 -44.94
C GLU A 531 -9.31 37.72 -45.21
N ARG A 532 -8.99 37.42 -46.47
CA ARG A 532 -7.71 36.81 -46.86
C ARG A 532 -6.47 37.67 -46.53
N TRP A 533 -6.58 38.99 -46.53
CA TRP A 533 -5.45 39.87 -46.19
C TRP A 533 -5.14 39.90 -44.67
N ASP A 534 -6.09 39.46 -43.84
CA ASP A 534 -5.88 39.30 -42.39
C ASP A 534 -5.28 37.93 -42.04
N GLU A 535 -5.24 36.98 -42.98
CA GLU A 535 -4.65 35.65 -42.76
C GLU A 535 -3.19 35.77 -42.31
N GLU A 536 -2.38 36.59 -43.00
CA GLU A 536 -0.96 36.74 -42.68
C GLU A 536 -0.76 37.40 -41.30
N LYS A 537 -1.54 38.43 -40.96
CA LYS A 537 -1.52 39.03 -39.62
C LYS A 537 -1.91 38.02 -38.55
N THR A 538 -2.85 37.13 -38.86
CA THR A 538 -3.30 36.08 -37.96
C THR A 538 -2.21 35.02 -37.75
N LYS A 539 -1.49 34.63 -38.81
CA LYS A 539 -0.30 33.76 -38.71
C LYS A 539 0.76 34.38 -37.81
N GLN A 540 1.11 35.67 -38.03
CA GLN A 540 2.09 36.37 -37.19
C GLN A 540 1.64 36.47 -35.72
N TYR A 541 0.35 36.70 -35.48
CA TYR A 541 -0.18 36.69 -34.11
C TYR A 541 -0.04 35.31 -33.45
N VAL A 542 -0.44 34.24 -34.13
CA VAL A 542 -0.32 32.87 -33.62
C VAL A 542 1.13 32.54 -33.27
N LEU A 543 2.07 32.84 -34.17
CA LEU A 543 3.50 32.65 -33.94
C LEU A 543 4.01 33.44 -32.72
N ASN A 544 3.62 34.71 -32.60
CA ASN A 544 4.01 35.54 -31.45
C ASN A 544 3.47 34.99 -30.12
N GLU A 545 2.26 34.45 -30.07
CA GLU A 545 1.71 33.85 -28.85
C GLU A 545 2.42 32.54 -28.49
N LEU A 546 2.77 31.71 -29.47
CA LEU A 546 3.58 30.50 -29.23
C LEU A 546 4.97 30.88 -28.69
N GLU A 547 5.63 31.89 -29.26
CA GLU A 547 6.95 32.33 -28.80
C GLU A 547 6.88 32.91 -27.38
N LYS A 548 5.84 33.69 -27.05
CA LYS A 548 5.61 34.16 -25.67
C LYS A 548 5.49 33.01 -24.68
N TYR A 549 4.77 31.94 -25.04
CA TYR A 549 4.67 30.76 -24.19
C TYR A 549 6.04 30.06 -24.05
N LYS A 550 6.75 29.85 -25.15
CA LYS A 550 8.09 29.24 -25.18
C LYS A 550 9.06 29.98 -24.24
N VAL A 551 9.10 31.31 -24.29
CA VAL A 551 9.95 32.13 -23.41
C VAL A 551 9.60 31.92 -21.94
N ARG A 552 8.30 31.82 -21.58
CA ARG A 552 7.87 31.58 -20.20
C ARG A 552 8.22 30.18 -19.72
N ASP A 553 7.94 29.18 -20.53
CA ASP A 553 8.17 27.77 -20.20
C ASP A 553 9.68 27.51 -19.98
N ARG A 554 10.54 28.15 -20.78
CA ARG A 554 12.00 28.09 -20.60
C ARG A 554 12.52 28.66 -19.28
N LEU A 555 11.75 29.49 -18.56
CA LEU A 555 12.15 29.96 -17.23
C LEU A 555 12.26 28.79 -16.23
N THR A 556 11.57 27.68 -16.49
CA THR A 556 11.68 26.43 -15.73
C THR A 556 13.02 25.72 -15.96
N GLY A 557 13.69 26.01 -17.08
CA GLY A 557 15.01 25.47 -17.44
C GLY A 557 15.04 24.53 -18.64
N TRP A 558 13.93 24.40 -19.39
CA TRP A 558 13.87 23.66 -20.64
C TRP A 558 14.79 24.25 -21.73
N LYS A 559 15.36 23.38 -22.57
CA LYS A 559 16.31 23.80 -23.62
C LYS A 559 15.56 24.38 -24.81
N GLU A 560 16.14 25.42 -25.41
CA GLU A 560 15.51 26.10 -26.55
C GLU A 560 15.41 25.20 -27.79
N GLU A 561 16.42 24.36 -27.98
CA GLU A 561 16.55 23.43 -29.10
C GLU A 561 15.55 22.27 -29.10
N ASP A 562 14.86 22.03 -27.98
CA ASP A 562 13.85 20.97 -27.85
C ASP A 562 12.47 21.40 -28.39
N TYR A 563 12.27 22.70 -28.66
CA TYR A 563 10.98 23.23 -29.08
C TYR A 563 10.79 23.18 -30.60
N VAL A 564 9.63 22.66 -31.02
CA VAL A 564 9.23 22.57 -32.44
C VAL A 564 7.87 23.21 -32.63
N ILE A 565 7.79 24.19 -33.54
CA ILE A 565 6.52 24.72 -34.05
C ILE A 565 6.17 23.93 -35.31
N GLU A 566 5.08 23.16 -35.28
CA GLU A 566 4.58 22.48 -36.48
C GLU A 566 4.07 23.51 -37.51
N PRO A 567 4.06 23.18 -38.82
CA PRO A 567 3.47 24.03 -39.84
C PRO A 567 2.05 24.47 -39.45
N LEU A 568 1.77 25.77 -39.58
CA LEU A 568 0.47 26.33 -39.21
C LEU A 568 -0.64 25.68 -40.04
N ASP A 569 -1.67 25.18 -39.34
CA ASP A 569 -2.88 24.66 -39.98
C ASP A 569 -3.80 25.83 -40.32
N VAL A 570 -4.16 25.97 -41.59
CA VAL A 570 -5.06 27.02 -42.08
C VAL A 570 -6.29 26.36 -42.66
N ARG A 571 -7.42 26.50 -41.97
CA ARG A 571 -8.71 25.95 -42.40
C ARG A 571 -9.61 27.09 -42.85
N GLN A 572 -10.19 26.97 -44.04
CA GLN A 572 -11.23 27.89 -44.49
C GLN A 572 -12.55 27.54 -43.79
N GLU A 573 -13.22 28.56 -43.27
CA GLU A 573 -14.47 28.41 -42.51
C GLU A 573 -15.51 29.41 -43.02
N GLY A 574 -16.72 28.92 -43.33
CA GLY A 574 -17.85 29.76 -43.78
C GLY A 574 -17.97 29.91 -45.30
N LYS A 575 -18.77 30.88 -45.75
CA LYS A 575 -19.05 31.16 -47.18
C LYS A 575 -18.13 32.24 -47.80
N ASN A 576 -17.32 32.90 -46.99
CA ASN A 576 -16.44 34.01 -47.40
C ASN A 576 -14.97 33.55 -47.40
N ASP A 577 -14.04 34.46 -47.73
CA ASP A 577 -12.58 34.27 -47.62
C ASP A 577 -12.04 34.18 -46.17
N GLY A 578 -12.91 33.86 -45.20
CA GLY A 578 -12.58 33.74 -43.80
C GLY A 578 -12.09 32.34 -43.43
N GLY A 579 -11.41 32.23 -42.31
CA GLY A 579 -10.86 30.97 -41.85
C GLY A 579 -10.29 31.02 -40.45
N ARG A 580 -9.56 29.96 -40.09
CA ARG A 580 -8.88 29.78 -38.81
C ARG A 580 -7.45 29.39 -39.06
N VAL A 581 -6.54 30.03 -38.32
CA VAL A 581 -5.13 29.64 -38.23
C VAL A 581 -4.92 28.99 -36.87
N THR A 582 -4.34 27.80 -36.87
CA THR A 582 -3.98 27.05 -35.67
C THR A 582 -2.49 26.74 -35.69
N GLY A 583 -1.79 27.13 -34.63
CA GLY A 583 -0.39 26.80 -34.40
C GLY A 583 -0.23 25.87 -33.20
N LYS A 584 0.72 24.94 -33.31
CA LYS A 584 1.03 23.95 -32.27
C LYS A 584 2.52 23.99 -31.96
N LEU A 585 2.85 24.22 -30.69
CA LEU A 585 4.20 24.18 -30.13
C LEU A 585 4.36 22.88 -29.35
N TYR A 586 5.37 22.10 -29.70
CA TYR A 586 5.75 20.87 -29.03
C TYR A 586 7.12 21.02 -28.38
N ILE A 587 7.34 20.24 -27.34
CA ILE A 587 8.68 19.83 -26.92
C ILE A 587 8.93 18.41 -27.45
N GLN A 588 10.08 18.19 -28.09
CA GLN A 588 10.47 16.93 -28.72
C GLN A 588 11.89 16.56 -28.34
N ARG A 589 12.06 15.46 -27.60
CA ARG A 589 13.36 15.07 -27.04
C ARG A 589 13.39 13.61 -26.59
N GLN A 590 14.58 13.13 -26.25
CA GLN A 590 14.78 11.85 -25.58
C GLN A 590 14.86 12.08 -24.08
N VAL A 591 14.03 11.38 -23.30
CA VAL A 591 13.94 11.50 -21.84
C VAL A 591 13.89 10.11 -21.21
N GLU A 592 14.76 9.84 -20.24
CA GLU A 592 14.82 8.52 -19.60
C GLU A 592 14.00 8.49 -18.32
N GLY A 593 13.22 7.42 -18.10
CA GLY A 593 12.47 7.15 -16.87
C GLY A 593 13.33 6.75 -15.65
N ASP A 594 14.65 6.83 -15.77
CA ASP A 594 15.63 6.39 -14.76
C ASP A 594 15.57 7.18 -13.45
N LEU A 595 15.07 8.43 -13.48
CA LEU A 595 14.95 9.25 -12.29
C LEU A 595 14.05 8.63 -11.20
N SER A 596 12.99 7.94 -11.61
CA SER A 596 12.11 7.23 -10.67
C SER A 596 12.84 6.13 -9.89
N ARG A 597 13.91 5.55 -10.46
CA ARG A 597 14.70 4.49 -9.80
C ARG A 597 15.62 5.03 -8.70
N LEU A 598 15.96 6.32 -8.72
CA LEU A 598 16.61 7.01 -7.62
C LEU A 598 15.66 7.10 -6.42
N TYR A 599 14.41 7.46 -6.67
CA TYR A 599 13.40 7.64 -5.63
C TYR A 599 12.84 6.32 -5.12
N LEU A 600 12.85 5.27 -5.96
CA LEU A 600 12.66 3.90 -5.50
C LEU A 600 13.69 3.52 -4.44
N ARG A 601 14.99 3.75 -4.70
CA ARG A 601 16.07 3.46 -3.75
C ARG A 601 15.96 4.27 -2.47
N LEU A 602 15.58 5.54 -2.57
CA LEU A 602 15.31 6.38 -1.41
C LEU A 602 14.20 5.79 -0.53
N MET A 603 13.03 5.51 -1.11
CA MET A 603 11.90 4.96 -0.35
C MET A 603 12.23 3.57 0.20
N TYR A 604 12.83 2.70 -0.62
CA TYR A 604 13.27 1.36 -0.23
C TYR A 604 14.19 1.42 0.99
N GLY A 605 15.26 2.24 0.93
CA GLY A 605 16.24 2.31 2.01
C GLY A 605 15.65 2.86 3.30
N LEU A 606 14.78 3.87 3.20
CA LEU A 606 14.09 4.42 4.38
C LEU A 606 13.09 3.42 4.98
N ALA A 607 12.38 2.66 4.15
CA ALA A 607 11.49 1.59 4.60
C ALA A 607 12.28 0.48 5.30
N GLU A 608 13.38 0.02 4.70
CA GLU A 608 14.27 -1.00 5.29
C GLU A 608 14.87 -0.53 6.62
N PHE A 609 15.34 0.72 6.71
CA PHE A 609 15.85 1.32 7.94
C PHE A 609 14.80 1.29 9.07
N HIS A 610 13.54 1.56 8.75
CA HIS A 610 12.41 1.47 9.69
C HIS A 610 11.85 0.05 9.87
N GLY A 611 12.59 -0.95 9.41
CA GLY A 611 12.33 -2.36 9.67
C GLY A 611 11.17 -2.94 8.88
N VAL A 612 10.68 -2.26 7.83
CA VAL A 612 9.80 -2.86 6.82
C VAL A 612 10.52 -4.09 6.24
N PRO A 613 9.87 -5.24 6.06
CA PRO A 613 10.52 -6.48 5.64
C PRO A 613 10.87 -6.46 4.14
N MET A 614 11.66 -5.48 3.73
CA MET A 614 12.21 -5.35 2.39
C MET A 614 13.39 -6.30 2.19
N SER A 615 13.61 -6.74 0.95
CA SER A 615 14.77 -7.55 0.58
C SER A 615 15.26 -7.15 -0.80
N ASP A 616 16.54 -6.80 -0.90
CA ASP A 616 17.25 -6.59 -2.17
C ASP A 616 18.22 -7.75 -2.48
N GLU A 617 18.07 -8.87 -1.76
CA GLU A 617 18.88 -10.07 -1.92
C GLU A 617 20.39 -9.81 -1.77
N ASN A 618 20.76 -9.02 -0.75
CA ASN A 618 22.14 -8.57 -0.53
C ASN A 618 22.65 -7.71 -1.69
N SER A 619 21.84 -6.74 -2.11
CA SER A 619 22.11 -5.82 -3.23
C SER A 619 22.10 -6.43 -4.64
N GLU A 620 21.82 -7.73 -4.80
CA GLU A 620 21.75 -8.39 -6.11
C GLU A 620 20.71 -7.74 -7.03
N VAL A 621 19.55 -7.33 -6.48
CA VAL A 621 18.46 -6.66 -7.23
C VAL A 621 18.96 -5.45 -8.02
N TRP A 622 19.87 -4.66 -7.45
CA TRP A 622 20.31 -3.40 -8.04
C TRP A 622 21.32 -3.60 -9.18
N GLU A 623 22.07 -4.70 -9.12
CA GLU A 623 23.20 -4.99 -10.01
C GLU A 623 22.86 -6.04 -11.10
N ASN A 624 21.89 -6.91 -10.83
CA ASN A 624 21.50 -7.99 -11.72
C ASN A 624 20.85 -7.43 -12.99
N LYS A 625 21.47 -7.71 -14.15
CA LYS A 625 21.03 -7.21 -15.48
C LYS A 625 19.74 -7.85 -15.99
N ASP A 626 19.32 -8.97 -15.39
CA ASP A 626 18.03 -9.58 -15.70
C ASP A 626 16.89 -8.83 -14.97
N MET A 627 17.21 -8.13 -13.88
CA MET A 627 16.31 -7.29 -13.08
C MET A 627 16.25 -5.84 -13.61
N ARG A 628 15.99 -5.70 -14.91
CA ARG A 628 16.14 -4.44 -15.67
C ARG A 628 15.38 -3.23 -15.13
N HIS A 629 14.24 -3.46 -14.47
CA HIS A 629 13.42 -2.39 -13.90
C HIS A 629 14.09 -1.65 -12.74
N TYR A 630 15.15 -2.23 -12.15
CA TYR A 630 15.88 -1.71 -11.00
C TYR A 630 17.24 -1.12 -11.35
N ASN A 631 17.85 -1.54 -12.47
CA ASN A 631 19.18 -1.08 -12.87
C ASN A 631 19.18 0.40 -13.27
N ILE A 632 20.36 1.02 -13.28
CA ILE A 632 20.55 2.43 -13.62
C ILE A 632 21.74 2.58 -14.56
N GLU A 633 21.70 3.58 -15.45
CA GLU A 633 22.84 3.93 -16.29
C GLU A 633 23.52 5.21 -15.75
N ASP A 634 24.85 5.30 -15.86
CA ASP A 634 25.58 6.45 -15.32
C ASP A 634 25.50 7.70 -16.24
N TYR A 635 25.15 7.50 -17.51
CA TYR A 635 25.12 8.55 -18.55
C TYR A 635 26.40 9.42 -18.62
N GLY A 636 27.55 8.90 -18.15
CA GLY A 636 28.81 9.65 -18.04
C GLY A 636 28.78 10.81 -17.03
N SER A 637 27.82 10.80 -16.10
CA SER A 637 27.42 11.97 -15.30
C SER A 637 27.57 11.79 -13.78
N GLY A 638 27.88 10.58 -13.32
CA GLY A 638 27.87 10.24 -11.89
C GLY A 638 26.47 9.96 -11.34
N PHE A 639 25.43 9.84 -12.18
CA PHE A 639 24.08 9.48 -11.77
C PHE A 639 24.05 8.15 -11.01
N ALA A 640 24.83 7.16 -11.45
CA ALA A 640 24.90 5.87 -10.77
C ALA A 640 25.49 5.99 -9.36
N LYS A 641 26.51 6.85 -9.20
CA LYS A 641 27.12 7.15 -7.88
C LYS A 641 26.14 7.87 -6.96
N ILE A 642 25.31 8.77 -7.49
CA ILE A 642 24.27 9.46 -6.71
C ILE A 642 23.24 8.45 -6.20
N ASN A 643 22.78 7.54 -7.05
CA ASN A 643 21.83 6.49 -6.67
C ASN A 643 22.38 5.59 -5.56
N GLN A 644 23.63 5.12 -5.70
CA GLN A 644 24.28 4.29 -4.68
C GLN A 644 24.40 5.03 -3.35
N SER A 645 24.88 6.28 -3.40
CA SER A 645 25.00 7.13 -2.20
C SER A 645 23.65 7.39 -1.54
N VAL A 646 22.57 7.61 -2.30
CA VAL A 646 21.23 7.82 -1.75
C VAL A 646 20.69 6.54 -1.11
N LEU A 647 20.90 5.38 -1.73
CA LEU A 647 20.51 4.10 -1.15
C LEU A 647 21.22 3.88 0.20
N GLU A 648 22.53 4.06 0.26
CA GLU A 648 23.32 3.88 1.49
C GLU A 648 22.87 4.83 2.61
N LEU A 649 22.73 6.12 2.31
CA LEU A 649 22.24 7.11 3.28
C LEU A 649 20.82 6.78 3.76
N ALA A 650 19.95 6.29 2.88
CA ALA A 650 18.60 5.88 3.21
C ALA A 650 18.56 4.65 4.13
N LYS A 651 19.34 3.62 3.81
CA LYS A 651 19.49 2.42 4.67
C LYS A 651 20.05 2.75 6.05
N ASN A 652 20.82 3.83 6.17
CA ASN A 652 21.36 4.33 7.44
C ASN A 652 20.45 5.35 8.14
N GLY A 653 19.29 5.68 7.57
CA GLY A 653 18.35 6.65 8.17
C GLY A 653 18.90 8.08 8.25
N GLN A 654 19.82 8.48 7.37
CA GLN A 654 20.47 9.80 7.39
C GLN A 654 19.60 10.87 6.70
N TYR A 655 18.41 11.15 7.25
CA TYR A 655 17.40 12.07 6.69
C TYR A 655 17.97 13.46 6.38
N SER A 656 18.74 14.06 7.29
CA SER A 656 19.29 15.41 7.10
C SER A 656 20.27 15.47 5.92
N GLU A 657 21.13 14.44 5.76
CA GLU A 657 22.07 14.35 4.65
C GLU A 657 21.37 14.08 3.32
N LEU A 658 20.35 13.22 3.32
CA LEU A 658 19.49 12.98 2.16
C LEU A 658 18.82 14.27 1.69
N LYS A 659 18.21 15.02 2.62
CA LYS A 659 17.54 16.29 2.35
C LYS A 659 18.53 17.32 1.78
N GLN A 660 19.71 17.44 2.39
CA GLN A 660 20.76 18.34 1.89
C GLN A 660 21.22 17.95 0.48
N LYS A 661 21.44 16.66 0.22
CA LYS A 661 21.92 16.16 -1.08
C LYS A 661 20.88 16.36 -2.18
N LEU A 662 19.61 16.05 -1.93
CA LEU A 662 18.56 16.00 -2.94
C LEU A 662 17.90 17.35 -3.22
N SER A 663 18.06 18.34 -2.33
CA SER A 663 17.41 19.66 -2.47
C SER A 663 18.28 20.73 -3.14
N THR A 664 19.46 20.39 -3.67
CA THR A 664 20.37 21.39 -4.24
C THR A 664 19.95 21.86 -5.64
N PRO A 665 20.00 23.18 -5.93
CA PRO A 665 19.78 23.69 -7.28
C PRO A 665 20.76 23.13 -8.33
N GLU A 666 21.98 22.79 -7.91
CA GLU A 666 23.00 22.17 -8.76
C GLU A 666 22.57 20.78 -9.23
N LEU A 667 22.05 19.95 -8.31
CA LEU A 667 21.56 18.61 -8.65
C LEU A 667 20.38 18.69 -9.62
N LYS A 668 19.41 19.58 -9.36
CA LYS A 668 18.28 19.80 -10.26
C LYS A 668 18.74 20.19 -11.66
N ARG A 669 19.68 21.14 -11.78
CA ARG A 669 20.26 21.55 -13.07
C ARG A 669 21.00 20.40 -13.76
N SER A 670 21.72 19.58 -12.99
CA SER A 670 22.41 18.40 -13.51
C SER A 670 21.43 17.39 -14.10
N PHE A 671 20.35 17.05 -13.40
CA PHE A 671 19.34 16.10 -13.90
C PHE A 671 18.59 16.64 -15.12
N MET A 672 18.31 17.93 -15.16
CA MET A 672 17.73 18.56 -16.35
C MET A 672 18.68 18.53 -17.56
N ALA A 673 19.98 18.75 -17.34
CA ALA A 673 20.98 18.67 -18.41
C ALA A 673 21.07 17.26 -19.00
N LEU A 674 20.88 16.24 -18.16
CA LEU A 674 20.83 14.81 -18.54
C LEU A 674 19.51 14.36 -19.17
N ASN A 675 18.52 15.26 -19.33
CA ASN A 675 17.18 14.94 -19.81
C ASN A 675 16.50 13.83 -18.97
N LEU A 676 16.53 13.96 -17.64
CA LEU A 676 15.87 13.03 -16.72
C LEU A 676 14.50 13.50 -16.21
N PHE A 677 14.07 14.72 -16.57
CA PHE A 677 12.75 15.23 -16.21
C PHE A 677 11.81 15.11 -17.39
N HIS A 678 10.62 14.57 -17.20
CA HIS A 678 9.57 14.61 -18.21
C HIS A 678 8.80 15.93 -18.15
N HIS A 679 8.34 16.43 -19.30
CA HIS A 679 7.50 17.62 -19.38
C HIS A 679 6.04 17.18 -19.20
N SER A 680 5.60 17.14 -17.95
CA SER A 680 4.29 16.57 -17.62
C SER A 680 3.12 17.45 -18.07
N SER A 681 3.31 18.77 -18.04
CA SER A 681 2.29 19.75 -18.43
C SER A 681 2.14 19.91 -19.95
N GLY A 682 0.96 20.33 -20.39
CA GLY A 682 0.71 20.61 -21.80
C GLY A 682 -0.66 21.19 -22.06
N ASP A 683 -0.98 21.41 -23.32
CA ASP A 683 -2.29 21.96 -23.71
C ASP A 683 -3.36 20.87 -23.90
N ASP A 684 -3.03 19.62 -23.56
CA ASP A 684 -3.97 18.51 -23.51
C ASP A 684 -4.97 18.68 -22.35
N ILE A 685 -6.16 18.07 -22.48
CA ILE A 685 -7.21 18.18 -21.47
C ILE A 685 -6.71 17.80 -20.06
N GLY A 686 -6.88 18.75 -19.14
CA GLY A 686 -6.52 18.58 -17.74
C GLY A 686 -5.02 18.51 -17.44
N MET A 687 -4.15 18.81 -18.41
CA MET A 687 -2.70 18.83 -18.26
C MET A 687 -2.13 20.26 -18.28
N SER A 688 -2.98 21.29 -18.32
CA SER A 688 -2.55 22.68 -18.39
C SER A 688 -1.70 23.07 -17.18
N PRO A 689 -0.61 23.83 -17.39
CA PRO A 689 0.20 24.32 -16.28
C PRO A 689 -0.50 25.48 -15.55
N LEU A 690 -0.28 25.57 -14.24
CA LEU A 690 -0.77 26.65 -13.39
C LEU A 690 0.26 27.78 -13.33
N TRP A 691 -0.15 28.98 -13.76
CA TRP A 691 0.71 30.17 -13.75
C TRP A 691 0.59 30.94 -12.43
N ASP A 692 1.67 31.02 -11.66
CA ASP A 692 1.77 31.84 -10.46
C ASP A 692 2.08 33.29 -10.86
N LYS A 693 1.07 34.16 -10.76
CA LYS A 693 1.20 35.58 -11.07
C LYS A 693 2.14 36.34 -10.14
N LYS A 694 2.35 35.87 -8.91
CA LYS A 694 3.22 36.54 -7.93
C LYS A 694 4.67 36.20 -8.23
N GLU A 695 4.97 34.91 -8.34
CA GLU A 695 6.33 34.41 -8.56
C GLU A 695 6.77 34.49 -10.03
N HIS A 696 5.85 34.83 -10.94
CA HIS A 696 6.11 34.92 -12.38
C HIS A 696 6.68 33.64 -12.98
N CYS A 697 6.20 32.48 -12.50
CA CYS A 697 6.61 31.16 -12.95
C CYS A 697 5.43 30.18 -12.96
N TYR A 698 5.62 29.03 -13.61
CA TYR A 698 4.69 27.92 -13.47
C TYR A 698 4.91 27.20 -12.15
N LYS A 699 3.84 26.98 -11.39
CA LYS A 699 3.89 26.34 -10.09
C LYS A 699 2.58 25.64 -9.76
N ARG A 700 2.61 24.36 -9.40
CA ARG A 700 1.38 23.64 -8.99
C ARG A 700 0.78 24.21 -7.70
N ALA A 701 -0.52 24.03 -7.55
CA ALA A 701 -1.20 24.25 -6.30
C ALA A 701 -0.85 23.14 -5.28
N SER A 702 -0.92 23.49 -4.00
CA SER A 702 -0.65 22.56 -2.90
C SER A 702 -1.49 22.91 -1.68
N TYR A 703 -1.94 21.88 -0.95
CA TYR A 703 -2.84 22.00 0.18
C TYR A 703 -2.31 21.24 1.39
N LEU A 704 -2.48 21.82 2.58
CA LEU A 704 -2.25 21.12 3.83
C LEU A 704 -3.47 20.24 4.15
N CYS A 705 -3.23 19.09 4.77
CA CYS A 705 -4.31 18.25 5.27
C CYS A 705 -4.61 18.59 6.73
N GLU A 706 -5.86 18.90 7.04
CA GLU A 706 -6.33 19.29 8.37
C GLU A 706 -7.03 18.13 9.09
N GLU A 707 -6.97 18.14 10.42
CA GLU A 707 -7.66 17.14 11.25
C GLU A 707 -9.17 17.35 11.14
N GLY A 708 -9.91 16.30 10.77
CA GLY A 708 -11.36 16.37 10.62
C GLY A 708 -11.81 16.97 9.29
N LYS A 709 -11.54 16.26 8.20
CA LYS A 709 -12.34 16.13 6.97
C LYS A 709 -11.78 14.99 6.13
#